data_AF-A0A5C6K345-F1
#
_entry.id   AF-A0A5C6K345-F1
#
_cell.length_a   1.000
_cell.length_b   1.000
_cell.length_c   1.000
_cell.angle_alpha   90.00
_cell.angle_beta   90.00
_cell.angle_gamma   90.00
#
_symmetry.space_group_name_H-M   'P 1'
#
loop_
_entity.id
_entity.type
_entity.pdbx_description
1 polymer ?
#
loop_
_entity_poly.entity_id
_entity_poly.type
_entity_poly.pdbx_seq_one_letter_code
_entity_poly.pdbx_strand_id
1 'polypeptide(L)'
;MNKKFTTFLASAMLVSAFSVGTVAAYVGTPVAPQATMAAEETPDPNATITPKKGEAVLFQNGSEAKFLGITKGTTFGYITKETGTSQFTLENLNKATWTVSEKKTVLGQTVYSFVNKNTGLTFAVDPSLAAEAVMQEDGETVDAAKTAKKVKEAAVATLGGSATEWVVKDLDGSGKTLVSYVDGNKYVYLATRSFDGKMILVKGSSTSLTGTSVLSIGLNQGNIPQELELGAKDLNTLLQSAVENSFRLNMTPEVTSGKKNHLTATDLVAEDATEGYVLLQAKDQKKDDAQLYVVVDTTYYGGTETDGSLLTYTYDAYGPKNDDGSLKDTKSITGTVEGESVTYTTLKNGRLQGSYKYKFTYNAVDDKLYVQVKDAMHQVPRREDETDAAYAKRIKDSFDNAKWQSAENVVNDKYIYMASLASVNVLSLNTDETEKEKTGVVTQNVKITIGTSFTGLKPTTIPDGVYTVQFKAKAGNPKFAQNGTYALANLAGDFGWADQAKRQDFNHMPAAQWVVKKNGVSTTSAVTIKNREFNDWGADASAESVLPKTSTQFYAVEGSGDVFYFNGTMPDTLTFTKVADELVKDTKLGYKYVTANEAMVQTYTFNYLHGLSLDKYLYTPAGKDSIVRVDENDGKSNFRLILKVKDDKYGYENGLVRNAYYVSDGKGHYISYDSDAKKYMMKSEPTLFFLKENNCDNGKHYYALVKAVERTHAVGEGSFFTSDYLGKEVKEGKIDGKELAKVKDEENTLLYDKDGYRLIKDNSEIKKAYVYTLNEDESKVIFDEIELTSVAEQKHKSTDYATVKVSVDDNTLDLTEGKLNDKFDDGTDNEIRTSAFAVEVDNSPLYRRFDNAELEESETADSLFFVEKIRKEYLMDEWNKNLTDKKVDYAGIWNKEKADGKLAFIVDTA
;
A
#
# COMPACT_ATOMS: atom_id res chain seq x y z
N MET A 1 38.09 -25.98 -13.05
CA MET A 1 37.47 -26.40 -11.78
C MET A 1 37.93 -25.47 -10.66
N ASN A 2 36.97 -24.78 -10.04
CA ASN A 2 36.81 -24.46 -8.60
C ASN A 2 37.98 -23.94 -7.74
N LYS A 3 37.83 -23.06 -6.75
CA LYS A 3 36.77 -22.16 -6.22
C LYS A 3 37.46 -21.34 -5.09
N LYS A 4 37.10 -20.05 -4.96
CA LYS A 4 36.89 -19.18 -3.77
C LYS A 4 37.72 -19.34 -2.47
N PHE A 5 38.24 -18.22 -1.93
CA PHE A 5 37.61 -17.39 -0.87
C PHE A 5 38.50 -16.18 -0.48
N THR A 6 37.89 -15.00 -0.27
CA THR A 6 38.55 -13.76 0.21
C THR A 6 37.67 -13.14 1.30
N THR A 7 38.22 -12.83 2.48
CA THR A 7 37.54 -12.05 3.54
C THR A 7 38.57 -11.36 4.47
N PHE A 8 38.34 -10.05 4.67
CA PHE A 8 38.68 -9.16 5.79
C PHE A 8 40.13 -8.81 6.21
N LEU A 9 40.42 -7.50 6.20
CA LEU A 9 41.34 -6.79 7.11
C LEU A 9 40.85 -5.32 7.15
N ALA A 10 40.14 -4.85 8.19
CA ALA A 10 40.64 -4.33 9.47
C ALA A 10 41.62 -3.14 9.32
N SER A 11 41.14 -1.93 9.59
CA SER A 11 41.95 -0.71 9.73
C SER A 11 41.13 0.38 10.40
N ALA A 12 41.58 1.18 11.36
CA ALA A 12 42.65 1.11 12.34
C ALA A 12 42.28 2.19 13.38
N MET A 13 42.24 1.85 14.67
CA MET A 13 42.18 2.84 15.75
C MET A 13 43.56 3.48 15.89
N LEU A 14 43.67 4.81 15.79
CA LEU A 14 44.83 5.54 16.29
C LEU A 14 44.47 6.18 17.62
N VAL A 15 45.10 5.65 18.68
CA VAL A 15 45.21 6.25 20.00
C VAL A 15 46.48 7.10 19.98
N SER A 16 46.37 8.37 20.41
CA SER A 16 47.54 9.15 20.86
C SER A 16 47.20 9.92 22.12
N ALA A 17 48.11 9.84 23.08
CA ALA A 17 47.95 10.19 24.48
C ALA A 17 48.56 11.56 24.84
N PHE A 18 48.07 12.12 25.96
CA PHE A 18 48.62 13.12 26.90
C PHE A 18 49.46 14.32 26.42
N SER A 19 49.02 15.52 26.85
CA SER A 19 49.90 16.52 27.46
C SER A 19 49.19 17.28 28.58
N VAL A 20 49.82 17.35 29.74
CA VAL A 20 49.43 18.05 30.98
C VAL A 20 50.03 19.46 30.98
N GLY A 21 49.29 20.43 31.53
CA GLY A 21 49.85 21.60 32.22
C GLY A 21 49.65 22.96 31.53
N THR A 22 48.86 23.85 32.12
CA THR A 22 49.38 24.88 33.04
C THR A 22 48.24 25.62 33.75
N VAL A 23 48.44 25.81 35.05
CA VAL A 23 47.72 26.71 35.94
C VAL A 23 48.26 28.13 35.72
N ALA A 24 47.36 29.12 35.60
CA ALA A 24 47.69 30.51 35.87
C ALA A 24 46.52 31.16 36.60
N ALA A 25 46.72 31.40 37.89
CA ALA A 25 45.93 32.33 38.68
C ALA A 25 46.21 33.76 38.19
N TYR A 26 45.16 34.57 38.05
CA TYR A 26 45.31 36.02 38.08
C TYR A 26 44.22 36.64 38.94
N VAL A 27 44.66 37.21 40.05
CA VAL A 27 43.90 38.06 40.96
C VAL A 27 43.90 39.45 40.34
N GLY A 28 42.72 40.01 40.08
CA GLY A 28 42.56 41.39 39.61
C GLY A 28 41.15 41.87 39.85
N THR A 29 40.98 42.75 40.84
CA THR A 29 39.77 43.51 41.12
C THR A 29 39.28 44.28 39.88
N PRO A 30 37.98 44.25 39.52
CA PRO A 30 37.48 44.96 38.36
C PRO A 30 37.29 46.44 38.66
N VAL A 31 37.97 47.30 37.90
CA VAL A 31 37.59 48.70 37.72
C VAL A 31 36.60 48.74 36.55
N ALA A 32 35.39 49.24 36.82
CA ALA A 32 34.32 49.33 35.83
C ALA A 32 34.68 50.27 34.67
N PRO A 33 34.56 49.83 33.41
CA PRO A 33 34.40 50.73 32.28
C PRO A 33 32.89 50.92 32.01
N GLN A 34 32.46 52.18 32.02
CA GLN A 34 31.18 52.61 31.48
C GLN A 34 31.09 52.18 30.01
N ALA A 35 30.34 51.11 29.73
CA ALA A 35 29.91 50.76 28.39
C ALA A 35 28.61 51.51 28.10
N THR A 36 28.66 52.41 27.12
CA THR A 36 27.48 52.88 26.39
C THR A 36 26.65 51.67 25.98
N MET A 37 25.40 51.59 26.47
CA MET A 37 24.45 50.58 26.06
C MET A 37 24.14 50.78 24.57
N ALA A 38 24.73 49.94 23.73
CA ALA A 38 24.12 49.63 22.44
C ALA A 38 22.80 48.93 22.74
N ALA A 39 21.72 49.37 22.10
CA ALA A 39 20.46 48.66 22.15
C ALA A 39 20.72 47.21 21.70
N GLU A 40 20.42 46.22 22.55
CA GLU A 40 20.32 44.84 22.12
C GLU A 40 19.19 44.78 21.09
N GLU A 41 19.55 44.61 19.81
CA GLU A 41 18.57 44.22 18.80
C GLU A 41 17.94 42.91 19.26
N THR A 42 16.63 42.89 19.42
CA THR A 42 15.88 41.66 19.66
C THR A 42 16.26 40.65 18.57
N PRO A 43 16.75 39.44 18.92
CA PRO A 43 17.17 38.45 17.93
C PRO A 43 16.03 38.18 16.93
N ASP A 44 16.32 38.22 15.63
CA ASP A 44 15.33 37.89 14.62
C ASP A 44 14.83 36.45 14.85
N PRO A 45 13.54 36.23 15.20
CA PRO A 45 13.02 34.90 15.45
C PRO A 45 13.05 34.01 14.21
N ASN A 46 13.25 34.57 13.02
CA ASN A 46 13.37 33.88 11.73
C ASN A 46 14.82 33.59 11.32
N ALA A 47 15.81 33.89 12.17
CA ALA A 47 17.20 33.61 11.86
C ALA A 47 17.46 32.09 11.76
N THR A 48 18.27 31.72 10.76
CA THR A 48 18.81 30.35 10.67
C THR A 48 19.88 30.12 11.73
N ILE A 49 19.75 29.05 12.50
CA ILE A 49 20.65 28.69 13.59
C ILE A 49 21.56 27.50 13.27
N THR A 50 22.49 27.19 14.18
CA THR A 50 23.34 25.99 14.14
C THR A 50 22.98 25.08 15.32
N PRO A 51 21.93 24.25 15.20
CA PRO A 51 21.40 23.47 16.33
C PRO A 51 22.39 22.39 16.79
N LYS A 52 22.21 21.90 18.03
CA LYS A 52 22.95 20.74 18.58
C LYS A 52 22.18 19.44 18.36
N LYS A 53 22.86 18.31 18.48
CA LYS A 53 22.22 16.99 18.49
C LYS A 53 21.19 16.93 19.62
N GLY A 54 19.99 16.43 19.32
CA GLY A 54 18.87 16.30 20.24
C GLY A 54 17.94 17.51 20.27
N GLU A 55 18.32 18.65 19.70
CA GLU A 55 17.46 19.84 19.68
C GLU A 55 16.37 19.75 18.61
N ALA A 56 15.22 20.35 18.90
CA ALA A 56 14.12 20.54 17.95
C ALA A 56 14.41 21.72 17.01
N VAL A 57 14.03 21.60 15.74
CA VAL A 57 14.11 22.64 14.72
C VAL A 57 12.91 22.59 13.79
N LEU A 58 12.59 23.73 13.18
CA LEU A 58 11.68 23.86 12.06
C LEU A 58 12.48 24.08 10.78
N PHE A 59 12.03 23.50 9.67
CA PHE A 59 12.58 23.78 8.35
C PHE A 59 11.85 24.99 7.76
N GLN A 60 12.43 26.16 7.92
CA GLN A 60 11.85 27.43 7.49
C GLN A 60 12.04 27.64 6.00
N ASN A 61 10.95 27.88 5.27
CA ASN A 61 10.96 28.15 3.85
C ASN A 61 10.94 29.68 3.59
N GLY A 62 12.08 30.23 3.18
CA GLY A 62 12.28 31.67 2.99
C GLY A 62 12.51 32.43 4.29
N SER A 63 12.25 33.74 4.29
CA SER A 63 12.44 34.63 5.47
C SER A 63 11.17 34.83 6.30
N GLU A 64 10.03 34.30 5.86
CA GLU A 64 8.76 34.38 6.57
C GLU A 64 8.55 33.16 7.48
N ALA A 65 7.61 33.23 8.43
CA ALA A 65 7.24 32.13 9.32
C ALA A 65 6.41 31.05 8.57
N LYS A 66 7.04 30.40 7.57
CA LYS A 66 6.51 29.29 6.78
C LYS A 66 7.42 28.09 6.97
N PHE A 67 6.87 26.94 7.28
CA PHE A 67 7.66 25.78 7.68
C PHE A 67 7.29 24.54 6.85
N LEU A 68 8.25 23.66 6.62
CA LEU A 68 8.01 22.38 5.96
C LEU A 68 7.49 21.35 6.96
N GLY A 69 6.35 20.74 6.64
CA GLY A 69 5.69 19.72 7.43
C GLY A 69 5.74 18.34 6.77
N ILE A 70 5.46 17.31 7.57
CA ILE A 70 5.22 15.95 7.10
C ILE A 70 3.81 15.51 7.47
N THR A 71 3.07 15.08 6.45
CA THR A 71 1.69 14.61 6.59
C THR A 71 1.59 13.15 7.02
N LYS A 72 0.43 12.81 7.61
CA LYS A 72 -0.03 11.45 7.93
C LYS A 72 -1.19 11.05 7.01
N GLY A 73 -1.68 9.80 7.09
CA GLY A 73 -2.83 9.33 6.29
C GLY A 73 -2.46 9.07 4.83
N THR A 74 -3.35 9.34 3.88
CA THR A 74 -3.17 9.02 2.44
C THR A 74 -1.87 9.57 1.83
N THR A 75 -1.38 10.67 2.41
CA THR A 75 -0.17 11.37 2.00
C THR A 75 0.94 11.17 3.04
N PHE A 76 0.99 10.02 3.71
CA PHE A 76 2.00 9.77 4.74
C PHE A 76 3.43 9.87 4.18
N GLY A 77 4.26 10.69 4.83
CA GLY A 77 5.64 10.93 4.38
C GLY A 77 5.75 11.93 3.23
N TYR A 78 4.65 12.54 2.78
CA TYR A 78 4.73 13.68 1.84
C TYR A 78 5.24 14.91 2.58
N ILE A 79 6.08 15.67 1.89
CA ILE A 79 6.58 16.94 2.37
C ILE A 79 5.56 17.99 1.95
N THR A 80 5.12 18.84 2.88
CA THR A 80 4.16 19.92 2.63
C THR A 80 4.73 21.27 3.04
N LYS A 81 4.20 22.34 2.45
CA LYS A 81 4.40 23.70 2.94
C LYS A 81 3.28 24.01 3.93
N GLU A 82 3.59 24.19 5.21
CA GLU A 82 2.64 24.71 6.17
C GLU A 82 2.47 26.23 5.92
N THR A 83 1.24 26.66 5.64
CA THR A 83 0.93 28.10 5.45
C THR A 83 0.96 28.81 6.79
N GLY A 84 1.78 29.86 6.89
CA GLY A 84 2.29 30.39 8.16
C GLY A 84 1.27 30.80 9.23
N THR A 85 1.60 30.45 10.46
CA THR A 85 1.41 31.23 11.69
C THR A 85 2.56 30.92 12.65
N SER A 86 3.07 31.91 13.38
CA SER A 86 3.96 31.71 14.54
C SER A 86 3.24 31.07 15.74
N GLN A 87 1.91 30.96 15.65
CA GLN A 87 1.05 30.27 16.60
C GLN A 87 0.72 28.88 16.08
N PHE A 88 1.38 27.87 16.63
CA PHE A 88 1.09 26.49 16.29
C PHE A 88 0.00 25.91 17.19
N THR A 89 -0.87 25.10 16.60
CA THR A 89 -1.52 24.00 17.34
C THR A 89 -0.51 22.88 17.52
N LEU A 90 -0.64 22.06 18.57
CA LEU A 90 0.28 20.94 18.81
C LEU A 90 0.33 19.96 17.63
N GLU A 91 -0.81 19.74 16.96
CA GLU A 91 -0.90 18.92 15.75
C GLU A 91 -0.01 19.46 14.61
N ASN A 92 -0.12 20.74 14.28
CA ASN A 92 0.67 21.33 13.19
C ASN A 92 2.13 21.54 13.59
N LEU A 93 2.40 21.80 14.87
CA LEU A 93 3.77 21.86 15.39
C LEU A 93 4.48 20.51 15.20
N ASN A 94 3.83 19.41 15.58
CA ASN A 94 4.43 18.08 15.43
C ASN A 94 4.74 17.78 13.96
N LYS A 95 3.85 18.16 13.03
CA LYS A 95 4.06 17.98 11.57
C LYS A 95 5.33 18.70 11.09
N ALA A 96 5.55 19.93 11.56
CA ALA A 96 6.67 20.79 11.15
C ALA A 96 7.98 20.58 11.94
N THR A 97 7.91 19.96 13.12
CA THR A 97 9.08 19.83 14.01
C THR A 97 9.95 18.64 13.64
N TRP A 98 11.25 18.90 13.57
CA TRP A 98 12.30 17.92 13.33
C TRP A 98 13.29 17.91 14.49
N THR A 99 13.66 16.73 14.98
CA THR A 99 14.74 16.57 15.94
C THR A 99 16.04 16.32 15.19
N VAL A 100 17.12 17.04 15.56
CA VAL A 100 18.46 16.76 15.06
C VAL A 100 18.96 15.44 15.64
N SER A 101 18.87 14.36 14.88
CA SER A 101 19.26 13.01 15.33
C SER A 101 20.78 12.82 15.33
N GLU A 102 21.47 13.42 14.36
CA GLU A 102 22.93 13.45 14.29
C GLU A 102 23.44 14.82 13.88
N LYS A 103 24.61 15.18 14.42
CA LYS A 103 25.40 16.34 14.01
C LYS A 103 26.86 15.94 14.01
N LYS A 104 27.54 16.10 12.87
CA LYS A 104 28.97 15.78 12.72
C LYS A 104 29.65 16.77 11.78
N THR A 105 30.98 16.77 11.81
CA THR A 105 31.80 17.54 10.86
C THR A 105 32.44 16.59 9.87
N VAL A 106 32.18 16.79 8.57
CA VAL A 106 32.74 16.01 7.47
C VAL A 106 33.35 16.97 6.48
N LEU A 107 34.65 16.82 6.19
CA LEU A 107 35.38 17.69 5.25
C LEU A 107 35.21 19.20 5.53
N GLY A 108 35.19 19.59 6.81
CA GLY A 108 35.01 20.98 7.24
C GLY A 108 33.57 21.50 7.19
N GLN A 109 32.61 20.70 6.74
CA GLN A 109 31.19 21.06 6.71
C GLN A 109 30.44 20.45 7.90
N THR A 110 29.46 21.17 8.42
CA THR A 110 28.54 20.62 9.42
C THR A 110 27.42 19.86 8.72
N VAL A 111 27.31 18.57 9.04
CA VAL A 111 26.33 17.63 8.47
C VAL A 111 25.32 17.26 9.55
N TYR A 112 24.05 17.25 9.17
CA TYR A 112 22.91 16.94 10.03
C TYR A 112 22.12 15.75 9.50
N SER A 113 21.52 15.01 10.43
CA SER A 113 20.38 14.12 10.15
C SER A 113 19.22 14.54 11.02
N PHE A 114 17.99 14.33 10.52
CA PHE A 114 16.78 14.82 11.16
C PHE A 114 15.74 13.72 11.25
N VAL A 115 14.94 13.72 12.31
CA VAL A 115 13.78 12.84 12.47
C VAL A 115 12.54 13.69 12.73
N ASN A 116 11.48 13.47 11.96
CA ASN A 116 10.24 14.22 12.11
C ASN A 116 9.48 13.77 13.37
N LYS A 117 9.02 14.73 14.18
CA LYS A 117 8.32 14.45 15.43
C LYS A 117 6.95 13.79 15.22
N ASN A 118 6.22 14.20 14.17
CA ASN A 118 4.89 13.64 13.89
C ASN A 118 4.97 12.17 13.45
N THR A 119 5.95 11.80 12.63
CA THR A 119 5.97 10.47 11.97
C THR A 119 7.07 9.54 12.46
N GLY A 120 8.08 10.03 13.17
CA GLY A 120 9.27 9.25 13.54
C GLY A 120 10.21 8.94 12.35
N LEU A 121 9.90 9.45 11.16
CA LEU A 121 10.68 9.19 9.95
C LEU A 121 11.92 10.08 9.90
N THR A 122 13.04 9.49 9.45
CA THR A 122 14.23 10.26 9.09
C THR A 122 13.94 11.14 7.88
N PHE A 123 14.48 12.37 7.85
CA PHE A 123 14.51 13.19 6.65
C PHE A 123 15.46 12.54 5.63
N ALA A 124 14.90 11.60 4.87
CA ALA A 124 15.60 10.80 3.87
C ALA A 124 14.92 10.98 2.53
N VAL A 125 15.70 11.15 1.45
CA VAL A 125 15.17 11.25 0.09
C VAL A 125 15.93 10.33 -0.85
N ASP A 126 15.30 9.92 -1.96
CA ASP A 126 15.94 9.07 -2.98
C ASP A 126 16.53 9.93 -4.10
N PRO A 127 17.87 10.10 -4.18
CA PRO A 127 18.49 10.93 -5.21
C PRO A 127 18.27 10.40 -6.63
N SER A 128 17.86 9.15 -6.82
CA SER A 128 17.57 8.61 -8.16
C SER A 128 16.25 9.11 -8.73
N LEU A 129 15.34 9.61 -7.89
CA LEU A 129 14.07 10.23 -8.31
C LEU A 129 14.23 11.71 -8.67
N ALA A 130 15.41 12.29 -8.45
CA ALA A 130 15.65 13.70 -8.67
C ALA A 130 15.73 14.06 -10.17
N ALA A 131 15.05 15.13 -10.55
CA ALA A 131 15.19 15.72 -11.86
C ALA A 131 16.60 16.32 -12.04
N GLU A 132 17.20 16.10 -13.20
CA GLU A 132 18.54 16.60 -13.55
C GLU A 132 18.51 17.21 -14.95
N ALA A 133 19.36 18.20 -15.19
CA ALA A 133 19.52 18.82 -16.50
C ALA A 133 19.88 17.76 -17.56
N VAL A 134 19.23 17.84 -18.71
CA VAL A 134 19.57 17.03 -19.88
C VAL A 134 20.51 17.85 -20.74
N MET A 135 21.74 17.38 -20.94
CA MET A 135 22.68 18.02 -21.86
C MET A 135 22.31 17.69 -23.31
N GLN A 136 22.64 18.61 -24.23
CA GLN A 136 22.66 18.32 -25.65
C GLN A 136 23.78 17.32 -25.97
N GLU A 137 23.82 16.83 -27.22
CA GLU A 137 24.85 15.90 -27.68
C GLU A 137 26.28 16.49 -27.60
N ASP A 138 26.40 17.82 -27.55
CA ASP A 138 27.67 18.53 -27.35
C ASP A 138 28.25 18.36 -25.92
N GLY A 139 27.45 17.92 -24.95
CA GLY A 139 27.85 17.75 -23.55
C GLY A 139 28.11 19.05 -22.78
N GLU A 140 27.93 20.21 -23.41
CA GLU A 140 28.26 21.53 -22.85
C GLU A 140 26.99 22.37 -22.61
N THR A 141 25.97 22.24 -23.46
CA THR A 141 24.74 23.04 -23.38
C THR A 141 23.56 22.20 -22.89
N VAL A 142 22.60 22.85 -22.20
CA VAL A 142 21.39 22.17 -21.71
C VAL A 142 20.32 22.14 -22.80
N ASP A 143 19.72 20.96 -23.00
CA ASP A 143 18.49 20.78 -23.78
C ASP A 143 17.29 21.20 -22.91
N ALA A 144 16.84 22.44 -23.09
CA ALA A 144 15.76 23.01 -22.29
C ALA A 144 14.43 22.25 -22.45
N ALA A 145 14.13 21.72 -23.64
CA ALA A 145 12.89 21.02 -23.91
C ALA A 145 12.85 19.64 -23.22
N LYS A 146 13.93 18.86 -23.34
CA LYS A 146 14.06 17.57 -22.64
C LYS A 146 14.14 17.75 -21.13
N THR A 147 14.80 18.80 -20.66
CA THR A 147 14.87 19.14 -19.23
C THR A 147 13.48 19.49 -18.69
N ALA A 148 12.73 20.35 -19.37
CA ALA A 148 11.35 20.69 -18.98
C ALA A 148 10.44 19.45 -18.96
N LYS A 149 10.62 18.51 -19.91
CA LYS A 149 9.91 17.22 -19.91
C LYS A 149 10.26 16.40 -18.66
N LYS A 150 11.55 16.24 -18.32
CA LYS A 150 11.98 15.54 -17.09
C LYS A 150 11.39 16.17 -15.83
N VAL A 151 11.33 17.50 -15.73
CA VAL A 151 10.72 18.20 -14.59
C VAL A 151 9.22 17.91 -14.49
N LYS A 152 8.52 17.88 -15.63
CA LYS A 152 7.09 17.52 -15.67
C LYS A 152 6.82 16.09 -15.24
N GLU A 153 7.72 15.17 -15.58
CA GLU A 153 7.62 13.75 -15.24
C GLU A 153 8.14 13.42 -13.83
N ALA A 154 8.88 14.34 -13.19
CA ALA A 154 9.45 14.13 -11.87
C ALA A 154 8.38 13.82 -10.81
N ALA A 155 8.67 12.83 -9.96
CA ALA A 155 7.80 12.45 -8.85
C ALA A 155 7.77 13.53 -7.76
N VAL A 156 6.64 13.63 -7.06
CA VAL A 156 6.52 14.46 -5.86
C VAL A 156 7.47 13.90 -4.79
N ALA A 157 8.19 14.79 -4.11
CA ALA A 157 9.13 14.41 -3.06
C ALA A 157 8.38 13.79 -1.86
N THR A 158 8.76 12.56 -1.51
CA THR A 158 8.31 11.84 -0.32
C THR A 158 9.52 11.42 0.50
N LEU A 159 9.31 11.14 1.79
CA LEU A 159 10.34 10.56 2.64
C LEU A 159 10.62 9.11 2.25
N GLY A 160 11.91 8.76 2.30
CA GLY A 160 12.44 7.48 1.86
C GLY A 160 13.60 7.70 0.89
N GLY A 161 14.71 7.00 1.11
CA GLY A 161 15.85 6.98 0.20
C GLY A 161 17.19 6.88 0.93
N SER A 162 18.28 6.99 0.16
CA SER A 162 19.64 6.85 0.68
C SER A 162 20.27 8.17 1.14
N ALA A 163 19.73 9.32 0.74
CA ALA A 163 20.24 10.62 1.17
C ALA A 163 19.61 11.02 2.52
N THR A 164 20.35 10.79 3.61
CA THR A 164 19.93 11.03 5.00
C THR A 164 20.74 12.13 5.70
N GLU A 165 21.79 12.62 5.03
CA GLU A 165 22.77 13.56 5.55
C GLU A 165 22.69 14.87 4.80
N TRP A 166 22.53 15.97 5.55
CA TRP A 166 22.17 17.27 5.01
C TRP A 166 23.11 18.36 5.48
N VAL A 167 23.45 19.26 4.57
CA VAL A 167 24.27 20.45 4.81
C VAL A 167 23.46 21.69 4.47
N VAL A 168 23.55 22.72 5.30
CA VAL A 168 22.98 24.04 5.02
C VAL A 168 23.94 24.79 4.09
N LYS A 169 23.52 25.09 2.86
CA LYS A 169 24.37 25.69 1.83
C LYS A 169 23.59 26.68 0.96
N ASP A 170 24.26 27.74 0.51
CA ASP A 170 23.75 28.62 -0.55
C ASP A 170 24.18 28.07 -1.92
N LEU A 171 23.22 27.85 -2.83
CA LEU A 171 23.46 27.22 -4.13
C LEU A 171 23.61 28.24 -5.27
N ASP A 172 22.75 29.26 -5.31
CA ASP A 172 22.61 30.20 -6.43
C ASP A 172 22.30 31.63 -5.98
N GLY A 173 22.56 31.98 -4.71
CA GLY A 173 22.21 33.28 -4.14
C GLY A 173 20.73 33.43 -3.81
N SER A 174 19.90 32.38 -3.97
CA SER A 174 18.49 32.36 -3.55
C SER A 174 18.30 32.23 -2.03
N GLY A 175 19.39 32.09 -1.28
CA GLY A 175 19.39 31.85 0.16
C GLY A 175 19.93 30.47 0.53
N LYS A 176 20.09 30.23 1.84
CA LYS A 176 20.55 28.93 2.36
C LYS A 176 19.45 27.88 2.15
N THR A 177 19.84 26.68 1.72
CA THR A 177 18.98 25.49 1.58
C THR A 177 19.64 24.25 2.18
N LEU A 178 18.88 23.17 2.31
CA LEU A 178 19.38 21.85 2.69
C LEU A 178 19.77 21.06 1.45
N VAL A 179 21.03 20.63 1.42
CA VAL A 179 21.59 19.82 0.35
C VAL A 179 22.16 18.51 0.88
N SER A 180 21.98 17.42 0.15
CA SER A 180 22.67 16.15 0.41
C SER A 180 23.62 15.83 -0.74
N TYR A 181 24.84 15.42 -0.44
CA TYR A 181 25.86 15.10 -1.46
C TYR A 181 25.52 13.77 -2.12
N VAL A 182 25.42 13.79 -3.45
CA VAL A 182 25.20 12.58 -4.27
C VAL A 182 26.55 12.06 -4.78
N ASP A 183 27.38 12.97 -5.27
CA ASP A 183 28.79 12.79 -5.54
C ASP A 183 29.52 14.07 -5.08
N GLY A 184 30.86 14.08 -5.03
CA GLY A 184 31.62 15.19 -4.45
C GLY A 184 31.30 16.59 -5.02
N ASN A 185 30.66 16.68 -6.20
CA ASN A 185 30.31 17.93 -6.87
C ASN A 185 28.80 18.13 -7.10
N LYS A 186 27.97 17.08 -7.00
CA LYS A 186 26.53 17.15 -7.19
C LYS A 186 25.76 16.96 -5.89
N TYR A 187 24.70 17.75 -5.79
CA TYR A 187 23.80 17.79 -4.65
C TYR A 187 22.41 17.33 -5.07
N VAL A 188 21.67 16.75 -4.14
CA VAL A 188 20.20 16.65 -4.21
C VAL A 188 19.59 17.65 -3.22
N TYR A 189 18.55 18.34 -3.65
CA TYR A 189 17.83 19.34 -2.86
C TYR A 189 16.35 19.40 -3.26
N LEU A 190 15.54 20.07 -2.43
CA LEU A 190 14.12 20.28 -2.70
C LEU A 190 13.88 21.53 -3.56
N ALA A 191 13.04 21.39 -4.58
CA ALA A 191 12.58 22.48 -5.41
C ALA A 191 11.06 22.46 -5.58
N THR A 192 10.46 23.62 -5.85
CA THR A 192 9.06 23.75 -6.24
C THR A 192 8.98 23.69 -7.76
N ARG A 193 8.11 22.82 -8.29
CA ARG A 193 7.83 22.75 -9.71
C ARG A 193 6.88 23.86 -10.14
N SER A 194 7.25 24.63 -11.16
CA SER A 194 6.58 25.90 -11.46
C SER A 194 5.14 25.77 -11.98
N PHE A 195 4.77 24.65 -12.62
CA PHE A 195 3.44 24.54 -13.25
C PHE A 195 2.31 24.08 -12.30
N ASP A 196 2.63 23.31 -11.26
CA ASP A 196 1.65 22.78 -10.30
C ASP A 196 2.00 23.07 -8.83
N GLY A 197 3.13 23.73 -8.56
CA GLY A 197 3.56 24.10 -7.21
C GLY A 197 4.00 22.92 -6.34
N LYS A 198 4.08 21.70 -6.87
CA LYS A 198 4.46 20.51 -6.10
C LYS A 198 5.96 20.51 -5.79
N MET A 199 6.33 19.96 -4.65
CA MET A 199 7.74 19.79 -4.28
C MET A 199 8.30 18.53 -4.92
N ILE A 200 9.46 18.68 -5.55
CA ILE A 200 10.20 17.61 -6.23
C ILE A 200 11.66 17.63 -5.77
N LEU A 201 12.38 16.56 -6.06
CA LEU A 201 13.83 16.51 -5.89
C LEU A 201 14.52 17.00 -7.16
N VAL A 202 15.56 17.81 -7.01
CA VAL A 202 16.43 18.24 -8.10
C VAL A 202 17.87 17.87 -7.77
N LYS A 203 18.61 17.44 -8.78
CA LYS A 203 20.03 17.10 -8.70
C LYS A 203 20.85 18.03 -9.60
N GLY A 204 21.90 18.63 -9.04
CA GLY A 204 22.75 19.58 -9.76
C GLY A 204 23.91 20.13 -8.91
N SER A 205 24.72 21.02 -9.48
CA SER A 205 25.94 21.55 -8.84
C SER A 205 25.82 22.99 -8.32
N SER A 206 24.98 23.85 -8.91
CA SER A 206 24.89 25.27 -8.50
C SER A 206 23.79 26.13 -9.18
N THR A 207 22.93 25.58 -10.05
CA THR A 207 21.92 26.36 -10.78
C THR A 207 20.52 25.77 -10.64
N SER A 208 19.51 26.64 -10.49
CA SER A 208 18.11 26.25 -10.53
C SER A 208 17.74 25.65 -11.90
N LEU A 209 17.08 24.49 -11.88
CA LEU A 209 16.67 23.78 -13.08
C LEU A 209 15.49 24.53 -13.73
N THR A 210 15.49 24.69 -15.06
CA THR A 210 14.40 25.38 -15.77
C THR A 210 13.03 24.77 -15.42
N GLY A 211 12.06 25.63 -15.07
CA GLY A 211 10.73 25.19 -14.63
C GLY A 211 10.65 24.75 -13.17
N THR A 212 11.68 25.06 -12.37
CA THR A 212 11.71 24.84 -10.93
C THR A 212 12.19 26.09 -10.19
N SER A 213 11.91 26.14 -8.88
CA SER A 213 12.44 27.16 -7.97
C SER A 213 12.99 26.48 -6.73
N VAL A 214 14.27 26.70 -6.40
CA VAL A 214 14.92 26.16 -5.20
C VAL A 214 14.15 26.61 -3.96
N LEU A 215 13.92 25.71 -3.01
CA LEU A 215 13.41 26.13 -1.70
C LEU A 215 14.57 26.66 -0.86
N SER A 216 14.48 27.91 -0.40
CA SER A 216 15.38 28.42 0.64
C SER A 216 14.97 27.80 1.97
N ILE A 217 15.77 26.89 2.51
CA ILE A 217 15.49 26.14 3.74
C ILE A 217 16.49 26.54 4.84
N GLY A 218 16.00 27.26 5.84
CA GLY A 218 16.71 27.58 7.08
C GLY A 218 16.33 26.64 8.23
N LEU A 219 17.22 26.50 9.21
CA LEU A 219 16.94 25.79 10.46
C LEU A 219 16.51 26.81 11.53
N ASN A 220 15.27 26.73 12.01
CA ASN A 220 14.68 27.72 12.90
C ASN A 220 14.31 27.12 14.27
N GLN A 221 14.56 27.86 15.35
CA GLN A 221 14.06 27.56 16.71
C GLN A 221 13.21 28.70 17.29
N GLY A 222 13.39 29.94 16.83
CA GLY A 222 12.74 31.12 17.42
C GLY A 222 11.21 31.11 17.32
N ASN A 223 10.64 30.37 16.36
CA ASN A 223 9.19 30.23 16.20
C ASN A 223 8.62 28.97 16.89
N ILE A 224 9.43 28.14 17.54
CA ILE A 224 8.93 26.98 18.29
C ILE A 224 8.31 27.49 19.61
N PRO A 225 7.02 27.19 19.89
CA PRO A 225 6.38 27.65 21.11
C PRO A 225 7.07 27.11 22.37
N GLN A 226 7.36 28.03 23.30
CA GLN A 226 7.89 27.68 24.63
C GLN A 226 6.79 27.46 25.66
N GLU A 227 5.57 27.91 25.36
CA GLU A 227 4.39 27.77 26.20
C GLU A 227 3.19 27.36 25.33
N LEU A 228 2.77 26.10 25.46
CA LEU A 228 1.53 25.58 24.89
C LEU A 228 0.69 24.95 25.98
N GLU A 229 -0.45 25.53 26.28
CA GLU A 229 -1.42 24.92 27.19
C GLU A 229 -1.97 23.64 26.57
N LEU A 230 -2.02 22.55 27.36
CA LEU A 230 -2.47 21.24 26.93
C LEU A 230 -3.81 20.88 27.56
N GLY A 231 -4.75 20.43 26.73
CA GLY A 231 -6.01 19.83 27.18
C GLY A 231 -5.93 18.31 27.33
N ALA A 232 -7.04 17.70 27.73
CA ALA A 232 -7.13 16.24 27.91
C ALA A 232 -6.84 15.48 26.61
N LYS A 233 -7.32 15.99 25.47
CA LYS A 233 -7.02 15.41 24.16
C LYS A 233 -5.51 15.35 23.93
N ASP A 234 -4.79 16.45 24.17
CA ASP A 234 -3.34 16.52 23.93
C ASP A 234 -2.60 15.50 24.79
N LEU A 235 -2.92 15.41 26.07
CA LEU A 235 -2.25 14.50 27.00
C LEU A 235 -2.55 13.03 26.67
N ASN A 236 -3.82 12.67 26.51
CA ASN A 236 -4.25 11.29 26.25
C ASN A 236 -3.69 10.73 24.94
N THR A 237 -3.49 11.59 23.94
CA THR A 237 -2.92 11.23 22.63
C THR A 237 -1.40 11.39 22.55
N LEU A 238 -0.74 11.39 23.70
CA LEU A 238 0.71 11.57 23.86
C LEU A 238 1.20 12.82 23.12
N LEU A 239 0.70 14.00 23.46
CA LEU A 239 0.96 15.26 22.74
C LEU A 239 0.49 15.22 21.28
N GLN A 240 -0.68 14.64 21.01
CA GLN A 240 -1.25 14.45 19.66
C GLN A 240 -0.32 13.72 18.68
N SER A 241 0.55 12.86 19.20
CA SER A 241 1.48 12.12 18.35
C SER A 241 1.08 10.65 18.18
N ALA A 242 0.26 10.08 19.05
CA ALA A 242 -0.34 8.74 18.95
C ALA A 242 -1.86 8.72 19.20
N VAL A 243 -2.55 7.63 18.84
CA VAL A 243 -4.00 7.44 19.07
C VAL A 243 -4.31 6.77 20.41
N GLU A 244 -3.50 7.02 21.43
CA GLU A 244 -3.74 6.48 22.77
C GLU A 244 -4.86 7.23 23.49
N ASN A 245 -5.41 6.60 24.54
CA ASN A 245 -6.42 7.18 25.43
C ASN A 245 -5.90 7.32 26.86
N SER A 246 -4.60 7.15 27.07
CA SER A 246 -3.93 7.27 28.36
C SER A 246 -2.47 7.67 28.14
N PHE A 247 -1.82 8.21 29.15
CA PHE A 247 -0.43 8.65 29.05
C PHE A 247 0.36 8.35 30.32
N ARG A 248 1.68 8.36 30.21
CA ARG A 248 2.60 8.22 31.34
C ARG A 248 3.57 9.39 31.40
N LEU A 249 3.81 9.86 32.62
CA LEU A 249 4.81 10.88 32.91
C LEU A 249 6.14 10.23 33.28
N ASN A 250 7.23 10.77 32.75
CA ASN A 250 8.59 10.48 33.19
C ASN A 250 9.13 11.71 33.91
N MET A 251 9.89 11.50 34.99
CA MET A 251 10.40 12.59 35.83
C MET A 251 11.89 12.44 36.06
N THR A 252 12.63 13.56 36.07
CA THR A 252 14.06 13.56 36.41
C THR A 252 14.39 14.83 37.23
N PRO A 253 14.90 14.71 38.46
CA PRO A 253 15.18 13.46 39.19
C PRO A 253 13.90 12.67 39.55
N GLU A 254 14.05 11.38 39.85
CA GLU A 254 12.97 10.56 40.40
C GLU A 254 12.91 10.67 41.94
N VAL A 255 11.78 10.24 42.52
CA VAL A 255 11.64 10.10 43.98
C VAL A 255 12.62 9.03 44.49
N THR A 256 13.12 9.19 45.72
CA THR A 256 14.01 8.18 46.32
C THR A 256 13.31 6.82 46.42
N SER A 257 14.04 5.75 46.13
CA SER A 257 13.54 4.37 46.18
C SER A 257 12.77 4.08 47.47
N GLY A 258 11.58 3.47 47.34
CA GLY A 258 10.66 3.22 48.45
C GLY A 258 9.65 4.34 48.72
N LYS A 259 9.78 5.52 48.09
CA LYS A 259 8.73 6.56 48.08
C LYS A 259 7.79 6.37 46.89
N LYS A 260 6.51 6.70 47.07
CA LYS A 260 5.50 6.62 46.01
C LYS A 260 5.45 7.91 45.20
N ASN A 261 5.44 7.79 43.88
CA ASN A 261 5.09 8.87 42.97
C ASN A 261 3.73 8.56 42.33
N HIS A 262 2.67 9.17 42.85
CA HIS A 262 1.30 8.91 42.39
C HIS A 262 1.02 9.43 40.97
N LEU A 263 1.90 10.26 40.39
CA LEU A 263 1.81 10.72 39.01
C LEU A 263 2.49 9.78 38.00
N THR A 264 3.29 8.81 38.45
CA THR A 264 4.01 7.86 37.57
C THR A 264 3.77 6.38 37.91
N ALA A 265 3.08 6.12 39.02
CA ALA A 265 2.80 4.77 39.53
C ALA A 265 1.86 3.94 38.65
N THR A 266 0.95 4.59 37.91
CA THR A 266 0.09 3.97 36.89
C THR A 266 -0.02 4.94 35.70
N ASP A 267 -0.55 4.45 34.57
CA ASP A 267 -0.94 5.32 33.47
C ASP A 267 -2.06 6.28 33.94
N LEU A 268 -2.11 7.45 33.32
CA LEU A 268 -3.11 8.48 33.61
C LEU A 268 -4.07 8.63 32.44
N VAL A 269 -5.31 8.99 32.74
CA VAL A 269 -6.30 9.46 31.76
C VAL A 269 -6.70 10.87 32.16
N ALA A 270 -6.52 11.82 31.25
CA ALA A 270 -6.93 13.20 31.45
C ALA A 270 -8.42 13.39 31.11
N GLU A 271 -9.14 14.15 31.93
CA GLU A 271 -10.48 14.68 31.61
C GLU A 271 -10.42 16.22 31.61
N ASP A 272 -11.04 16.87 30.63
CA ASP A 272 -11.07 18.34 30.59
C ASP A 272 -11.86 18.90 31.78
N ALA A 273 -11.34 19.97 32.36
CA ALA A 273 -11.98 20.77 33.40
C ALA A 273 -12.12 22.23 32.96
N THR A 274 -12.67 23.07 33.83
CA THR A 274 -12.84 24.51 33.60
C THR A 274 -11.49 25.22 33.48
N GLU A 275 -11.42 26.28 32.67
CA GLU A 275 -10.28 27.23 32.61
C GLU A 275 -8.93 26.62 32.15
N GLY A 276 -8.96 25.63 31.26
CA GLY A 276 -7.74 25.04 30.69
C GLY A 276 -7.03 24.05 31.63
N TYR A 277 -7.70 23.62 32.70
CA TYR A 277 -7.24 22.57 33.61
C TYR A 277 -7.74 21.19 33.16
N VAL A 278 -7.07 20.13 33.63
CA VAL A 278 -7.49 18.74 33.49
C VAL A 278 -7.55 18.04 34.85
N LEU A 279 -8.38 17.00 34.93
CA LEU A 279 -8.37 16.02 36.01
C LEU A 279 -7.51 14.83 35.58
N LEU A 280 -6.76 14.24 36.50
CA LEU A 280 -5.89 13.09 36.23
C LEU A 280 -6.46 11.84 36.87
N GLN A 281 -7.21 11.04 36.10
CA GLN A 281 -7.67 9.73 36.55
C GLN A 281 -6.49 8.76 36.60
N ALA A 282 -6.34 8.04 37.71
CA ALA A 282 -5.35 6.97 37.83
C ALA A 282 -5.95 5.69 37.18
N LYS A 283 -5.39 5.26 36.05
CA LYS A 283 -5.92 4.13 35.28
C LYS A 283 -5.99 2.87 36.13
N ASP A 284 -7.12 2.18 36.03
CA ASP A 284 -7.46 0.96 36.75
C ASP A 284 -7.51 1.07 38.29
N GLN A 285 -7.41 2.28 38.86
CA GLN A 285 -7.55 2.51 40.30
C GLN A 285 -8.99 2.86 40.66
N LYS A 286 -9.60 2.05 41.53
CA LYS A 286 -10.98 2.23 42.00
C LYS A 286 -11.11 2.04 43.50
N LYS A 287 -12.10 2.70 44.10
CA LYS A 287 -12.57 2.45 45.46
C LYS A 287 -14.09 2.48 45.46
N ASP A 288 -14.72 1.41 45.94
CA ASP A 288 -16.19 1.30 46.00
C ASP A 288 -16.86 1.62 44.64
N ASP A 289 -16.33 1.03 43.56
CA ASP A 289 -16.68 1.24 42.15
C ASP A 289 -16.41 2.65 41.58
N ALA A 290 -16.08 3.63 42.41
CA ALA A 290 -15.69 4.96 41.96
C ALA A 290 -14.25 4.98 41.43
N GLN A 291 -14.05 5.66 40.30
CA GLN A 291 -12.73 5.92 39.74
C GLN A 291 -11.94 6.86 40.64
N LEU A 292 -10.64 6.60 40.79
CA LEU A 292 -9.74 7.43 41.58
C LEU A 292 -8.93 8.38 40.72
N TYR A 293 -8.70 9.57 41.26
CA TYR A 293 -7.95 10.65 40.62
C TYR A 293 -6.75 11.04 41.47
N VAL A 294 -5.70 11.54 40.81
CA VAL A 294 -4.55 12.12 41.50
C VAL A 294 -4.97 13.42 42.16
N VAL A 295 -4.80 13.50 43.47
CA VAL A 295 -5.13 14.68 44.26
C VAL A 295 -3.98 15.08 45.15
N VAL A 296 -3.79 16.38 45.34
CA VAL A 296 -2.84 16.90 46.31
C VAL A 296 -3.29 16.58 47.74
N ASP A 297 -2.33 16.15 48.56
CA ASP A 297 -2.54 15.78 49.96
C ASP A 297 -1.41 16.29 50.86
N THR A 298 -1.71 16.55 52.12
CA THR A 298 -0.72 16.99 53.11
C THR A 298 -0.03 15.80 53.75
N THR A 299 1.30 15.75 53.65
CA THR A 299 2.15 14.80 54.38
C THR A 299 3.11 15.55 55.29
N TYR A 300 3.17 15.17 56.56
CA TYR A 300 4.09 15.77 57.54
C TYR A 300 5.42 15.00 57.54
N TYR A 301 6.52 15.69 57.28
CA TYR A 301 7.88 15.16 57.40
C TYR A 301 8.62 15.91 58.51
N GLY A 302 9.34 15.18 59.38
CA GLY A 302 10.21 15.80 60.39
C GLY A 302 11.65 15.87 59.90
N GLY A 303 12.28 17.05 59.99
CA GLY A 303 13.69 17.28 59.67
C GLY A 303 13.93 18.13 58.42
N THR A 304 13.97 19.45 58.61
CA THR A 304 14.62 20.53 57.82
C THR A 304 14.86 20.35 56.31
N GLU A 305 13.96 20.91 55.51
CA GLU A 305 14.22 22.20 54.81
C GLU A 305 13.18 23.28 55.22
N THR A 306 12.03 22.88 55.74
CA THR A 306 11.18 23.64 56.67
C THR A 306 10.65 22.64 57.71
N ASP A 307 10.64 22.96 59.00
CA ASP A 307 9.89 22.16 59.98
C ASP A 307 8.40 22.40 59.71
N GLY A 308 7.83 21.66 58.76
CA GLY A 308 6.50 21.92 58.21
C GLY A 308 5.96 20.80 57.32
N SER A 309 4.64 20.78 57.13
CA SER A 309 3.97 19.82 56.26
C SER A 309 4.24 20.08 54.78
N LEU A 310 4.53 19.05 53.99
CA LEU A 310 4.58 19.14 52.53
C LEU A 310 3.22 18.83 51.89
N LEU A 311 2.94 19.48 50.78
CA LEU A 311 1.83 19.11 49.89
C LEU A 311 2.35 18.10 48.87
N THR A 312 1.98 16.84 49.08
CA THR A 312 2.29 15.64 48.29
C THR A 312 1.07 15.18 47.49
N TYR A 313 1.03 13.93 47.02
CA TYR A 313 -0.06 13.41 46.18
C TYR A 313 -0.58 12.08 46.70
N THR A 314 -1.86 11.80 46.46
CA THR A 314 -2.53 10.51 46.72
C THR A 314 -3.60 10.23 45.67
N TYR A 315 -4.33 9.12 45.81
CA TYR A 315 -5.51 8.78 45.01
C TYR A 315 -6.79 8.92 45.84
N ASP A 316 -7.78 9.64 45.34
CA ASP A 316 -9.09 9.78 45.95
C ASP A 316 -10.19 10.01 44.90
N ALA A 317 -11.45 9.80 45.27
CA ALA A 317 -12.58 10.02 44.36
C ALA A 317 -12.83 11.51 44.15
N TYR A 318 -13.11 11.94 42.91
CA TYR A 318 -13.47 13.33 42.58
C TYR A 318 -14.95 13.67 42.89
N GLY A 319 -15.68 12.73 43.50
CA GLY A 319 -17.09 12.89 43.88
C GLY A 319 -18.08 12.55 42.74
N PRO A 320 -19.36 12.30 43.08
CA PRO A 320 -20.37 11.98 42.09
C PRO A 320 -20.75 13.20 41.22
N LYS A 321 -21.09 12.96 39.95
CA LYS A 321 -21.59 13.99 39.02
C LYS A 321 -23.13 13.92 38.88
N ASN A 322 -23.76 15.04 38.58
CA ASN A 322 -25.14 15.16 38.08
C ASN A 322 -25.20 14.71 36.61
N ASP A 323 -26.42 14.51 36.09
CA ASP A 323 -26.63 14.11 34.69
C ASP A 323 -26.15 15.19 33.70
N ASP A 324 -26.06 16.44 34.16
CA ASP A 324 -25.49 17.58 33.43
C ASP A 324 -23.96 17.71 33.57
N GLY A 325 -23.30 16.79 34.28
CA GLY A 325 -21.86 16.76 34.51
C GLY A 325 -21.36 17.63 35.67
N SER A 326 -22.21 18.43 36.31
CA SER A 326 -21.84 19.21 37.50
C SER A 326 -21.61 18.32 38.72
N LEU A 327 -20.79 18.74 39.69
CA LEU A 327 -20.51 17.93 40.88
C LEU A 327 -21.67 17.97 41.88
N LYS A 328 -22.03 16.79 42.41
CA LYS A 328 -22.95 16.62 43.54
C LYS A 328 -22.22 16.78 44.87
N ASP A 329 -22.97 17.08 45.92
CA ASP A 329 -22.48 17.12 47.31
C ASP A 329 -21.26 18.05 47.54
N THR A 330 -21.22 19.21 46.87
CA THR A 330 -20.18 20.24 47.07
C THR A 330 -20.55 21.25 48.16
N LYS A 331 -19.56 21.77 48.89
CA LYS A 331 -19.70 22.88 49.85
C LYS A 331 -18.76 24.03 49.49
N SER A 332 -19.15 25.27 49.79
CA SER A 332 -18.25 26.42 49.67
C SER A 332 -17.61 26.76 51.01
N ILE A 333 -16.32 27.07 51.00
CA ILE A 333 -15.60 27.67 52.13
C ILE A 333 -15.20 29.09 51.75
N THR A 334 -15.34 30.03 52.67
CA THR A 334 -15.01 31.45 52.46
C THR A 334 -14.06 31.90 53.56
N GLY A 335 -13.07 32.72 53.22
CA GLY A 335 -12.15 33.33 54.18
C GLY A 335 -11.57 34.64 53.66
N THR A 336 -10.65 35.22 54.41
CA THR A 336 -10.00 36.47 54.05
C THR A 336 -8.50 36.25 53.90
N VAL A 337 -7.99 36.42 52.69
CA VAL A 337 -6.55 36.31 52.37
C VAL A 337 -6.09 37.69 51.89
N GLU A 338 -5.05 38.23 52.54
CA GLU A 338 -4.51 39.58 52.24
C GLU A 338 -5.56 40.71 52.23
N GLY A 339 -6.65 40.56 52.98
CA GLY A 339 -7.73 41.54 53.07
C GLY A 339 -8.85 41.37 52.04
N GLU A 340 -8.74 40.40 51.12
CA GLU A 340 -9.76 40.07 50.13
C GLU A 340 -10.57 38.83 50.52
N SER A 341 -11.88 38.87 50.25
CA SER A 341 -12.78 37.72 50.50
C SER A 341 -12.62 36.70 49.38
N VAL A 342 -12.06 35.54 49.69
CA VAL A 342 -11.88 34.42 48.76
C VAL A 342 -12.87 33.30 49.07
N THR A 343 -13.37 32.63 48.03
CA THR A 343 -14.30 31.50 48.17
C THR A 343 -13.85 30.32 47.32
N TYR A 344 -13.82 29.14 47.93
CA TYR A 344 -13.42 27.90 47.29
C TYR A 344 -14.47 26.81 47.44
N THR A 345 -14.47 25.85 46.52
CA THR A 345 -15.37 24.70 46.54
C THR A 345 -14.66 23.46 47.09
N THR A 346 -15.28 22.79 48.05
CA THR A 346 -14.86 21.51 48.60
C THR A 346 -15.84 20.40 48.24
N LEU A 347 -15.33 19.18 48.12
CA LEU A 347 -16.12 17.98 47.84
C LEU A 347 -16.61 17.35 49.15
N LYS A 348 -17.48 16.34 49.05
CA LYS A 348 -18.00 15.59 50.21
C LYS A 348 -16.92 15.00 51.14
N ASN A 349 -15.77 14.61 50.59
CA ASN A 349 -14.63 14.12 51.38
C ASN A 349 -13.83 15.25 52.07
N GLY A 350 -14.28 16.50 51.93
CA GLY A 350 -13.65 17.70 52.47
C GLY A 350 -12.51 18.24 51.60
N ARG A 351 -12.05 17.52 50.56
CA ARG A 351 -10.94 17.99 49.73
C ARG A 351 -11.35 19.17 48.85
N LEU A 352 -10.40 20.04 48.58
CA LEU A 352 -10.58 21.17 47.68
C LEU A 352 -10.75 20.66 46.25
N GLN A 353 -11.76 21.16 45.54
CA GLN A 353 -11.99 20.80 44.14
C GLN A 353 -10.77 21.14 43.27
N GLY A 354 -10.11 22.27 43.54
CA GLY A 354 -8.90 22.69 42.84
C GLY A 354 -7.71 21.74 42.99
N SER A 355 -7.66 20.92 44.04
CA SER A 355 -6.54 19.99 44.29
C SER A 355 -6.50 18.78 43.35
N TYR A 356 -7.55 18.63 42.55
CA TYR A 356 -7.65 17.64 41.48
C TYR A 356 -7.38 18.24 40.09
N LYS A 357 -7.25 19.57 39.99
CA LYS A 357 -7.14 20.30 38.72
C LYS A 357 -5.69 20.64 38.44
N TYR A 358 -5.19 20.14 37.31
CA TYR A 358 -3.81 20.33 36.87
C TYR A 358 -3.77 21.11 35.57
N LYS A 359 -2.89 22.09 35.47
CA LYS A 359 -2.60 22.81 34.22
C LYS A 359 -1.28 22.30 33.66
N PHE A 360 -1.31 21.85 32.41
CA PHE A 360 -0.12 21.39 31.71
C PHE A 360 0.28 22.42 30.66
N THR A 361 1.53 22.86 30.71
CA THR A 361 2.13 23.73 29.70
C THR A 361 3.32 23.03 29.09
N TYR A 362 3.31 22.86 27.77
CA TYR A 362 4.39 22.22 27.01
C TYR A 362 5.36 23.24 26.45
N ASN A 363 6.64 23.03 26.75
CA ASN A 363 7.75 23.69 26.09
C ASN A 363 8.29 22.76 25.01
N ALA A 364 8.02 23.11 23.75
CA ALA A 364 8.37 22.28 22.62
C ALA A 364 9.85 22.40 22.20
N VAL A 365 10.54 23.46 22.63
CA VAL A 365 11.98 23.65 22.38
C VAL A 365 12.79 22.65 23.21
N ASP A 366 12.49 22.57 24.50
CA ASP A 366 13.21 21.77 25.48
C ASP A 366 12.66 20.34 25.64
N ASP A 367 11.50 20.08 25.03
CA ASP A 367 10.69 18.88 25.23
C ASP A 367 10.41 18.62 26.72
N LYS A 368 9.75 19.60 27.37
CA LYS A 368 9.45 19.60 28.81
C LYS A 368 8.00 19.99 29.06
N LEU A 369 7.41 19.38 30.09
CA LEU A 369 6.11 19.76 30.63
C LEU A 369 6.29 20.52 31.94
N TYR A 370 5.61 21.65 32.04
CA TYR A 370 5.36 22.34 33.29
C TYR A 370 3.97 21.96 33.79
N VAL A 371 3.87 21.62 35.07
CA VAL A 371 2.61 21.16 35.66
C VAL A 371 2.31 21.99 36.90
N GLN A 372 1.19 22.69 36.86
CA GLN A 372 0.65 23.48 37.97
C GLN A 372 -0.58 22.79 38.54
N VAL A 373 -0.82 22.95 39.84
CA VAL A 373 -2.07 22.60 40.51
C VAL A 373 -2.83 23.89 40.79
N LYS A 374 -4.12 23.93 40.45
CA LYS A 374 -4.96 25.12 40.61
C LYS A 374 -4.96 25.63 42.04
N ASP A 375 -5.41 24.78 42.96
CA ASP A 375 -5.52 25.12 44.37
C ASP A 375 -5.15 23.89 45.22
N ALA A 376 -4.32 24.07 46.24
CA ALA A 376 -4.01 23.04 47.22
C ALA A 376 -4.19 23.55 48.64
N MET A 377 -4.59 22.68 49.56
CA MET A 377 -4.85 23.09 50.94
C MET A 377 -4.07 22.23 51.92
N HIS A 378 -3.36 22.88 52.83
CA HIS A 378 -2.78 22.20 53.99
C HIS A 378 -3.88 21.75 54.95
N GLN A 379 -3.80 20.49 55.40
CA GLN A 379 -4.62 20.02 56.51
C GLN A 379 -4.44 20.96 57.71
N VAL A 380 -5.53 21.22 58.43
CA VAL A 380 -5.47 21.99 59.68
C VAL A 380 -4.47 21.30 60.62
N PRO A 381 -3.35 21.95 61.01
CA PRO A 381 -2.35 21.29 61.84
C PRO A 381 -2.90 21.04 63.25
N ARG A 382 -2.44 19.95 63.87
CA ARG A 382 -2.61 19.75 65.33
C ARG A 382 -1.77 20.80 66.06
N ARG A 383 -2.32 21.44 67.08
CA ARG A 383 -1.56 22.39 67.91
C ARG A 383 -0.59 21.62 68.83
N GLU A 384 0.56 22.18 69.16
CA GLU A 384 1.59 21.49 69.97
C GLU A 384 1.05 21.01 71.32
N ASP A 385 0.14 21.77 71.93
CA ASP A 385 -0.49 21.55 73.23
C ASP A 385 -1.76 20.67 73.20
N GLU A 386 -2.20 20.25 72.01
CA GLU A 386 -3.48 19.57 71.80
C GLU A 386 -3.32 18.04 71.73
N THR A 387 -4.01 17.27 72.58
CA THR A 387 -4.00 15.79 72.48
C THR A 387 -4.70 15.29 71.21
N ASP A 388 -4.44 14.06 70.75
CA ASP A 388 -5.12 13.49 69.56
C ASP A 388 -6.65 13.51 69.68
N ALA A 389 -7.18 13.27 70.89
CA ALA A 389 -8.61 13.35 71.16
C ALA A 389 -9.14 14.79 71.08
N ALA A 390 -8.37 15.77 71.58
CA ALA A 390 -8.71 17.18 71.50
C ALA A 390 -8.66 17.68 70.04
N TYR A 391 -7.68 17.23 69.26
CA TYR A 391 -7.56 17.51 67.83
C TYR A 391 -8.73 16.91 67.04
N ALA A 392 -9.04 15.63 67.25
CA ALA A 392 -10.19 15.00 66.61
C ALA A 392 -11.50 15.71 66.97
N LYS A 393 -11.65 16.14 68.24
CA LYS A 393 -12.80 16.94 68.69
C LYS A 393 -12.82 18.32 68.02
N ARG A 394 -11.69 19.01 67.87
CA ARG A 394 -11.62 20.31 67.17
C ARG A 394 -11.94 20.16 65.68
N ILE A 395 -11.42 19.14 65.01
CA ILE A 395 -11.77 18.84 63.61
C ILE A 395 -13.27 18.55 63.48
N LYS A 396 -13.86 17.80 64.41
CA LYS A 396 -15.29 17.51 64.42
C LYS A 396 -16.15 18.76 64.68
N ASP A 397 -15.83 19.50 65.74
CA ASP A 397 -16.67 20.59 66.25
C ASP A 397 -16.50 21.89 65.45
N SER A 398 -15.28 22.19 64.98
CA SER A 398 -14.95 23.45 64.30
C SER A 398 -14.84 23.33 62.78
N PHE A 399 -14.70 22.11 62.26
CA PHE A 399 -14.47 21.87 60.82
C PHE A 399 -15.37 20.76 60.25
N ASP A 400 -16.52 20.47 60.89
CA ASP A 400 -17.52 19.48 60.44
C ASP A 400 -16.90 18.12 60.05
N ASN A 401 -15.95 17.67 60.87
CA ASN A 401 -15.20 16.41 60.70
C ASN A 401 -14.31 16.36 59.44
N ALA A 402 -14.06 17.49 58.77
CA ALA A 402 -13.20 17.59 57.59
C ALA A 402 -11.89 18.32 57.92
N LYS A 403 -10.76 17.66 57.67
CA LYS A 403 -9.41 18.20 57.95
C LYS A 403 -8.96 19.32 57.00
N TRP A 404 -9.76 19.59 55.96
CA TRP A 404 -9.49 20.47 54.83
C TRP A 404 -10.65 21.45 54.65
N GLN A 405 -10.76 22.49 55.48
CA GLN A 405 -11.92 23.40 55.46
C GLN A 405 -11.58 24.88 55.72
N SER A 406 -10.29 25.26 55.71
CA SER A 406 -9.87 26.65 55.95
C SER A 406 -9.36 27.29 54.67
N ALA A 407 -10.02 28.35 54.20
CA ALA A 407 -9.59 29.11 53.02
C ALA A 407 -8.24 29.80 53.21
N GLU A 408 -7.84 30.10 54.45
CA GLU A 408 -6.52 30.68 54.79
C GLU A 408 -5.35 29.70 54.58
N ASN A 409 -5.63 28.39 54.50
CA ASN A 409 -4.61 27.35 54.28
C ASN A 409 -4.45 26.97 52.81
N VAL A 410 -5.13 27.68 51.90
CA VAL A 410 -5.10 27.41 50.48
C VAL A 410 -3.90 28.11 49.85
N VAL A 411 -3.13 27.37 49.08
CA VAL A 411 -2.10 27.88 48.18
C VAL A 411 -2.58 27.69 46.74
N ASN A 412 -2.40 28.71 45.91
CA ASN A 412 -2.88 28.72 44.53
C ASN A 412 -1.71 28.61 43.55
N ASP A 413 -1.97 28.04 42.38
CA ASP A 413 -1.10 27.99 41.19
C ASP A 413 0.33 27.46 41.44
N LYS A 414 0.47 26.50 42.35
CA LYS A 414 1.77 25.90 42.69
C LYS A 414 2.19 24.84 41.68
N TYR A 415 3.47 24.84 41.33
CA TYR A 415 4.09 23.86 40.43
C TYR A 415 4.49 22.59 41.17
N ILE A 416 4.52 21.48 40.42
CA ILE A 416 5.17 20.25 40.87
C ILE A 416 6.65 20.52 41.17
N TYR A 417 7.14 19.96 42.27
CA TYR A 417 8.49 20.15 42.77
C TYR A 417 9.04 18.85 43.34
N MET A 418 10.35 18.64 43.23
CA MET A 418 11.04 17.56 43.92
C MET A 418 11.77 18.15 45.12
N ALA A 419 11.20 17.99 46.32
CA ALA A 419 11.82 18.42 47.56
C ALA A 419 12.96 17.47 47.94
N SER A 420 14.09 18.02 48.39
CA SER A 420 15.24 17.23 48.86
C SER A 420 15.38 17.34 50.38
N LEU A 421 14.85 16.35 51.09
CA LEU A 421 14.89 16.32 52.56
C LEU A 421 16.01 15.40 53.03
N ALA A 422 17.12 15.95 53.51
CA ALA A 422 18.27 15.17 54.00
C ALA A 422 18.73 14.05 53.02
N SER A 423 18.80 14.36 51.72
CA SER A 423 19.10 13.41 50.62
C SER A 423 17.98 12.43 50.24
N VAL A 424 16.76 12.65 50.71
CA VAL A 424 15.55 11.94 50.27
C VAL A 424 14.73 12.85 49.35
N ASN A 425 14.59 12.45 48.09
CA ASN A 425 13.75 13.13 47.12
C ASN A 425 12.29 12.70 47.30
N VAL A 426 11.43 13.67 47.59
CA VAL A 426 9.98 13.49 47.74
C VAL A 426 9.28 14.43 46.77
N LEU A 427 8.31 13.88 46.04
CA LEU A 427 7.47 14.66 45.15
C LEU A 427 6.49 15.52 45.96
N SER A 428 6.53 16.83 45.74
CA SER A 428 5.70 17.82 46.42
C SER A 428 5.24 18.93 45.46
N LEU A 429 4.53 19.92 46.01
CA LEU A 429 4.41 21.26 45.40
C LEU A 429 5.57 22.16 45.86
N ASN A 430 5.86 23.19 45.07
CA ASN A 430 6.78 24.26 45.47
C ASN A 430 6.14 25.16 46.54
N THR A 431 6.96 25.86 47.31
CA THR A 431 6.57 26.78 48.39
C THR A 431 6.93 28.22 48.05
N ASP A 432 6.34 29.20 48.76
CA ASP A 432 6.67 30.61 48.60
C ASP A 432 8.16 30.91 48.83
N GLU A 433 8.83 30.14 49.68
CA GLU A 433 10.28 30.24 49.90
C GLU A 433 11.07 29.81 48.66
N THR A 434 10.70 28.67 48.08
CA THR A 434 11.33 28.19 46.82
C THR A 434 11.00 29.08 45.61
N GLU A 435 9.96 29.90 45.68
CA GLU A 435 9.60 30.90 44.65
C GLU A 435 10.45 32.18 44.76
N LYS A 436 10.66 32.68 45.98
CA LYS A 436 11.41 33.93 46.24
C LYS A 436 12.84 33.90 45.72
N GLU A 437 13.46 32.72 45.64
CA GLU A 437 14.82 32.57 45.13
C GLU A 437 14.95 32.73 43.61
N LYS A 438 13.84 32.78 42.85
CA LYS A 438 13.85 32.83 41.37
C LYS A 438 12.78 33.77 40.82
N THR A 439 13.03 35.07 40.83
CA THR A 439 12.13 36.07 40.23
C THR A 439 11.97 35.85 38.72
N GLY A 440 10.73 35.63 38.26
CA GLY A 440 10.36 35.60 36.85
C GLY A 440 10.57 34.26 36.11
N VAL A 441 10.83 33.15 36.82
CA VAL A 441 11.09 31.83 36.22
C VAL A 441 10.14 30.79 36.82
N VAL A 442 9.65 29.85 36.00
CA VAL A 442 8.93 28.67 36.46
C VAL A 442 9.76 27.90 37.50
N THR A 443 9.22 27.71 38.71
CA THR A 443 9.96 27.19 39.89
C THR A 443 10.03 25.68 39.97
N GLN A 444 9.42 24.96 39.03
CA GLN A 444 9.54 23.52 38.87
C GLN A 444 11.02 23.10 38.70
N ASN A 445 11.55 22.34 39.65
CA ASN A 445 12.93 21.83 39.62
C ASN A 445 13.04 20.39 39.07
N VAL A 446 11.93 19.83 38.58
CA VAL A 446 11.85 18.48 38.01
C VAL A 446 11.60 18.57 36.50
N LYS A 447 12.39 17.83 35.70
CA LYS A 447 12.11 17.64 34.27
C LYS A 447 10.98 16.62 34.13
N ILE A 448 9.84 17.03 33.58
CA ILE A 448 8.71 16.14 33.29
C ILE A 448 8.58 15.98 31.78
N THR A 449 8.43 14.75 31.29
CA THR A 449 8.14 14.44 29.88
C THR A 449 7.00 13.42 29.78
N ILE A 450 6.32 13.37 28.63
CA ILE A 450 5.40 12.28 28.28
C ILE A 450 6.20 11.20 27.53
N GLY A 451 5.94 9.92 27.82
CA GLY A 451 6.52 8.81 27.07
C GLY A 451 6.09 8.87 25.60
N THR A 452 6.98 9.29 24.71
CA THR A 452 6.72 9.42 23.27
C THR A 452 7.41 8.29 22.51
N SER A 453 6.78 7.13 22.42
CA SER A 453 7.28 6.04 21.55
C SER A 453 6.82 6.25 20.11
N PHE A 454 7.62 6.97 19.31
CA PHE A 454 7.47 7.06 17.83
C PHE A 454 8.38 6.12 17.05
N THR A 455 9.08 5.23 17.75
CA THR A 455 10.10 4.39 17.13
C THR A 455 9.51 3.06 16.72
N GLY A 456 9.24 2.90 15.43
CA GLY A 456 8.88 1.59 14.90
C GLY A 456 8.75 1.52 13.38
N LEU A 457 8.38 2.62 12.73
CA LEU A 457 8.14 2.63 11.29
C LEU A 457 9.41 3.02 10.54
N LYS A 458 9.89 2.12 9.68
CA LYS A 458 11.01 2.36 8.78
C LYS A 458 10.50 2.33 7.34
N PRO A 459 10.82 3.33 6.49
CA PRO A 459 10.58 3.23 5.06
C PRO A 459 11.26 1.96 4.54
N THR A 460 10.54 1.20 3.72
CA THR A 460 11.03 -0.03 3.11
C THR A 460 10.63 -0.09 1.64
N THR A 461 11.28 -0.95 0.88
CA THR A 461 10.95 -1.20 -0.53
C THR A 461 10.53 -2.65 -0.72
N ILE A 462 9.77 -2.90 -1.77
CA ILE A 462 9.53 -4.25 -2.29
C ILE A 462 10.43 -4.40 -3.52
N PRO A 463 11.27 -5.45 -3.62
CA PRO A 463 12.09 -5.69 -4.79
C PRO A 463 11.27 -5.84 -6.08
N ASP A 464 11.90 -5.60 -7.23
CA ASP A 464 11.29 -5.86 -8.53
C ASP A 464 10.92 -7.34 -8.66
N GLY A 465 9.70 -7.61 -9.11
CA GLY A 465 9.24 -8.98 -9.29
C GLY A 465 7.74 -9.10 -9.50
N VAL A 466 7.27 -10.34 -9.51
CA VAL A 466 5.84 -10.68 -9.58
C VAL A 466 5.45 -11.33 -8.27
N TYR A 467 4.36 -10.88 -7.69
CA TYR A 467 3.93 -11.26 -6.35
C TYR A 467 2.44 -11.59 -6.32
N THR A 468 2.05 -12.55 -5.48
CA THR A 468 0.70 -12.57 -4.91
C THR A 468 0.70 -11.71 -3.65
N VAL A 469 -0.36 -10.93 -3.42
CA VAL A 469 -0.42 -9.97 -2.31
C VAL A 469 -1.58 -10.32 -1.39
N GLN A 470 -1.30 -10.53 -0.10
CA GLN A 470 -2.32 -10.81 0.92
C GLN A 470 -2.56 -9.62 1.83
N PHE A 471 -3.81 -9.43 2.27
CA PHE A 471 -4.17 -8.48 3.31
C PHE A 471 -3.90 -9.06 4.70
N LYS A 472 -3.38 -8.25 5.61
CA LYS A 472 -3.16 -8.59 7.01
C LYS A 472 -3.86 -7.59 7.92
N ALA A 473 -4.64 -8.11 8.85
CA ALA A 473 -5.25 -7.32 9.90
C ALA A 473 -5.29 -8.09 11.21
N LYS A 474 -5.21 -7.34 12.32
CA LYS A 474 -5.40 -7.88 13.68
C LYS A 474 -6.84 -7.64 14.14
N ALA A 475 -7.29 -8.45 15.09
CA ALA A 475 -8.60 -8.28 15.72
C ALA A 475 -8.76 -6.83 16.23
N GLY A 476 -9.90 -6.20 15.92
CA GLY A 476 -10.17 -4.78 16.20
C GLY A 476 -9.97 -3.84 15.00
N ASN A 477 -9.35 -4.28 13.90
CA ASN A 477 -9.34 -3.51 12.65
C ASN A 477 -10.71 -3.61 11.95
N PRO A 478 -11.32 -2.50 11.47
CA PRO A 478 -12.60 -2.53 10.74
C PRO A 478 -12.61 -3.42 9.50
N LYS A 479 -11.45 -3.63 8.87
CA LYS A 479 -11.25 -4.52 7.70
C LYS A 479 -10.78 -5.92 8.10
N PHE A 480 -10.95 -6.34 9.36
CA PHE A 480 -10.50 -7.67 9.82
C PHE A 480 -11.09 -8.84 9.01
N ALA A 481 -12.29 -8.69 8.45
CA ALA A 481 -12.89 -9.69 7.55
C ALA A 481 -12.05 -9.97 6.28
N GLN A 482 -11.18 -9.04 5.87
CA GLN A 482 -10.28 -9.21 4.73
C GLN A 482 -8.97 -9.93 5.12
N ASN A 483 -8.71 -10.16 6.41
CA ASN A 483 -7.45 -10.74 6.87
C ASN A 483 -7.21 -12.13 6.24
N GLY A 484 -6.09 -12.28 5.53
CA GLY A 484 -5.70 -13.52 4.85
C GLY A 484 -6.16 -13.62 3.40
N THR A 485 -7.08 -12.77 2.95
CA THR A 485 -7.52 -12.71 1.55
C THR A 485 -6.42 -12.15 0.64
N TYR A 486 -6.48 -12.48 -0.65
CA TYR A 486 -5.54 -12.02 -1.67
C TYR A 486 -6.16 -10.93 -2.54
N ALA A 487 -5.33 -9.99 -2.99
CA ALA A 487 -5.70 -9.05 -4.03
C ALA A 487 -5.66 -9.76 -5.39
N LEU A 488 -6.75 -9.66 -6.15
CA LEU A 488 -6.82 -10.22 -7.51
C LEU A 488 -7.86 -9.49 -8.37
N ALA A 489 -7.86 -9.81 -9.65
CA ALA A 489 -8.99 -9.56 -10.54
C ALA A 489 -9.82 -10.85 -10.76
N ASN A 490 -11.14 -10.72 -10.85
CA ASN A 490 -12.05 -11.82 -11.25
C ASN A 490 -11.97 -12.06 -12.77
N LEU A 491 -12.78 -12.98 -13.32
CA LEU A 491 -12.79 -13.21 -14.78
C LEU A 491 -13.27 -11.98 -15.59
N ALA A 492 -14.05 -11.08 -15.00
CA ALA A 492 -14.48 -9.83 -15.65
C ALA A 492 -13.37 -8.75 -15.66
N GLY A 493 -12.32 -8.93 -14.87
CA GLY A 493 -11.29 -7.92 -14.63
C GLY A 493 -11.65 -6.91 -13.54
N ASP A 494 -12.72 -7.13 -12.77
CA ASP A 494 -12.99 -6.35 -11.56
C ASP A 494 -12.02 -6.74 -10.46
N PHE A 495 -11.61 -5.79 -9.64
CA PHE A 495 -10.59 -6.00 -8.61
C PHE A 495 -11.18 -6.10 -7.22
N GLY A 496 -10.67 -7.02 -6.42
CA GLY A 496 -11.12 -7.18 -5.04
C GLY A 496 -10.23 -8.10 -4.22
N TRP A 497 -10.69 -8.34 -2.99
CA TRP A 497 -10.04 -9.20 -2.01
C TRP A 497 -10.83 -10.52 -1.91
N ALA A 498 -10.19 -11.67 -2.13
CA ALA A 498 -10.84 -12.96 -1.96
C ALA A 498 -9.92 -14.03 -1.37
N ASP A 499 -10.53 -15.02 -0.71
CA ASP A 499 -9.83 -16.21 -0.26
C ASP A 499 -9.39 -17.08 -1.44
N GLN A 500 -8.23 -17.74 -1.27
CA GLN A 500 -7.80 -18.80 -2.18
C GLN A 500 -8.61 -20.06 -1.87
N ALA A 501 -9.51 -20.43 -2.79
CA ALA A 501 -10.30 -21.65 -2.64
C ALA A 501 -9.41 -22.91 -2.66
N LYS A 502 -9.88 -23.99 -2.01
CA LYS A 502 -9.11 -25.24 -1.82
C LYS A 502 -8.50 -25.83 -3.10
N ARG A 503 -9.16 -25.68 -4.26
CA ARG A 503 -8.73 -26.17 -5.57
C ARG A 503 -8.33 -25.03 -6.52
N GLN A 504 -7.78 -23.95 -5.99
CA GLN A 504 -7.25 -22.82 -6.76
C GLN A 504 -5.80 -22.57 -6.40
N ASP A 505 -4.98 -22.31 -7.42
CA ASP A 505 -3.61 -21.83 -7.23
C ASP A 505 -3.42 -20.44 -7.85
N PHE A 506 -3.36 -19.41 -7.02
CA PHE A 506 -3.13 -18.04 -7.48
C PHE A 506 -1.74 -17.85 -8.11
N ASN A 507 -0.77 -18.74 -7.87
CA ASN A 507 0.50 -18.71 -8.59
C ASN A 507 0.38 -19.12 -10.06
N HIS A 508 -0.71 -19.76 -10.48
CA HIS A 508 -0.99 -20.10 -11.88
C HIS A 508 -1.98 -19.14 -12.56
N MET A 509 -2.49 -18.15 -11.82
CA MET A 509 -3.49 -17.20 -12.31
C MET A 509 -2.88 -15.79 -12.42
N PRO A 510 -2.49 -15.32 -13.62
CA PRO A 510 -1.95 -13.98 -13.81
C PRO A 510 -2.84 -12.85 -13.27
N ALA A 511 -4.17 -13.02 -13.28
CA ALA A 511 -5.13 -12.10 -12.66
C ALA A 511 -4.94 -11.90 -11.14
N ALA A 512 -4.33 -12.85 -10.43
CA ALA A 512 -3.99 -12.74 -9.00
C ALA A 512 -2.54 -12.31 -8.75
N GLN A 513 -1.79 -12.02 -9.82
CA GLN A 513 -0.39 -11.67 -9.78
C GLN A 513 -0.17 -10.19 -10.04
N TRP A 514 0.74 -9.61 -9.27
CA TRP A 514 1.02 -8.18 -9.29
C TRP A 514 2.50 -7.96 -9.58
N VAL A 515 2.76 -7.22 -10.65
CA VAL A 515 4.09 -6.77 -11.02
C VAL A 515 4.44 -5.57 -10.16
N VAL A 516 5.51 -5.69 -9.38
CA VAL A 516 6.07 -4.63 -8.57
C VAL A 516 7.34 -4.13 -9.25
N LYS A 517 7.42 -2.81 -9.44
CA LYS A 517 8.59 -2.12 -9.97
C LYS A 517 9.02 -1.02 -9.02
N LYS A 518 10.28 -1.03 -8.63
CA LYS A 518 10.90 0.06 -7.90
C LYS A 518 11.02 1.27 -8.81
N ASN A 519 10.67 2.44 -8.27
CA ASN A 519 10.80 3.70 -8.99
C ASN A 519 12.22 4.29 -8.87
N GLY A 520 13.04 3.79 -7.95
CA GLY A 520 14.40 4.23 -7.70
C GLY A 520 15.35 3.09 -7.30
N VAL A 521 16.62 3.43 -7.07
CA VAL A 521 17.68 2.45 -6.78
C VAL A 521 17.86 2.17 -5.28
N SER A 522 17.36 3.05 -4.39
CA SER A 522 17.50 2.90 -2.94
C SER A 522 16.83 1.62 -2.41
N THR A 523 17.33 1.06 -1.30
CA THR A 523 16.69 -0.05 -0.57
C THR A 523 15.37 0.34 0.11
N THR A 524 14.97 1.60 0.01
CA THR A 524 13.74 2.14 0.57
C THR A 524 12.88 2.85 -0.47
N SER A 525 13.18 2.72 -1.77
CA SER A 525 12.45 3.43 -2.82
C SER A 525 10.96 3.05 -2.83
N ALA A 526 10.12 4.01 -3.18
CA ALA A 526 8.73 3.76 -3.54
C ALA A 526 8.62 2.78 -4.72
N VAL A 527 7.48 2.12 -4.82
CA VAL A 527 7.19 1.16 -5.89
C VAL A 527 5.92 1.52 -6.64
N THR A 528 5.87 1.13 -7.91
CA THR A 528 4.66 1.08 -8.72
C THR A 528 4.21 -0.36 -8.82
N ILE A 529 2.90 -0.58 -8.68
CA ILE A 529 2.28 -1.90 -8.74
C ILE A 529 1.34 -1.92 -9.95
N LYS A 530 1.29 -3.01 -10.70
CA LYS A 530 0.29 -3.27 -11.74
C LYS A 530 -0.13 -4.73 -11.72
N ASN A 531 -1.38 -5.02 -12.07
CA ASN A 531 -1.80 -6.40 -12.29
C ASN A 531 -1.08 -6.97 -13.53
N ARG A 532 -0.68 -8.25 -13.48
CA ARG A 532 0.07 -8.91 -14.57
C ARG A 532 -0.81 -9.10 -15.82
N GLU A 533 -2.12 -9.31 -15.64
CA GLU A 533 -3.08 -9.55 -16.73
C GLU A 533 -3.86 -8.28 -17.11
N PHE A 534 -4.50 -7.62 -16.15
CA PHE A 534 -5.33 -6.42 -16.36
C PHE A 534 -4.51 -5.15 -16.08
N ASN A 535 -3.60 -4.82 -17.00
CA ASN A 535 -2.50 -3.87 -16.80
C ASN A 535 -2.85 -2.37 -16.99
N ASP A 536 -4.08 -2.07 -17.40
CA ASP A 536 -4.71 -0.73 -17.39
C ASP A 536 -5.29 -0.37 -16.01
N TRP A 537 -5.16 -1.25 -15.02
CA TRP A 537 -5.43 -0.94 -13.62
C TRP A 537 -4.70 0.33 -13.17
N GLY A 538 -5.45 1.26 -12.56
CA GLY A 538 -4.94 2.55 -12.11
C GLY A 538 -5.02 3.67 -13.16
N ALA A 539 -5.56 3.43 -14.35
CA ALA A 539 -5.81 4.48 -15.34
C ALA A 539 -6.83 5.53 -14.85
N ASP A 540 -7.81 5.11 -14.04
CA ASP A 540 -8.72 6.00 -13.32
C ASP A 540 -8.30 6.11 -11.85
N ALA A 541 -7.75 7.27 -11.49
CA ALA A 541 -7.32 7.57 -10.13
C ALA A 541 -8.49 7.76 -9.14
N SER A 542 -9.72 7.92 -9.62
CA SER A 542 -10.91 8.22 -8.79
C SER A 542 -11.65 7.00 -8.27
N ALA A 543 -11.53 5.84 -8.92
CA ALA A 543 -12.18 4.61 -8.46
C ALA A 543 -11.50 4.02 -7.20
N GLU A 544 -12.27 3.34 -6.35
CA GLU A 544 -11.72 2.57 -5.23
C GLU A 544 -10.73 1.50 -5.72
N SER A 545 -9.77 1.12 -4.86
CA SER A 545 -8.71 0.21 -5.27
C SER A 545 -8.31 -0.80 -4.22
N VAL A 546 -8.04 -2.02 -4.68
CA VAL A 546 -7.52 -3.13 -3.88
C VAL A 546 -6.07 -2.90 -3.44
N LEU A 547 -5.26 -2.20 -4.24
CA LEU A 547 -3.84 -1.93 -3.98
C LEU A 547 -3.50 -0.48 -4.39
N PRO A 548 -2.32 0.05 -4.04
CA PRO A 548 -1.97 1.42 -4.42
C PRO A 548 -1.84 1.60 -5.95
N LYS A 549 -2.63 2.51 -6.53
CA LYS A 549 -2.64 2.83 -7.99
C LYS A 549 -1.46 3.69 -8.44
N THR A 550 -0.80 4.37 -7.52
CA THR A 550 0.29 5.30 -7.81
C THR A 550 1.57 4.89 -7.08
N SER A 551 2.69 5.51 -7.45
CA SER A 551 3.96 5.35 -6.75
C SER A 551 3.77 5.48 -5.24
N THR A 552 4.01 4.41 -4.49
CA THR A 552 3.71 4.33 -3.06
C THR A 552 4.92 3.92 -2.26
N GLN A 553 5.18 4.67 -1.18
CA GLN A 553 6.17 4.31 -0.17
C GLN A 553 5.57 3.31 0.81
N PHE A 554 6.25 2.18 0.99
CA PHE A 554 5.91 1.20 2.01
C PHE A 554 6.74 1.40 3.27
N TYR A 555 6.21 0.92 4.38
CA TYR A 555 6.84 0.97 5.69
C TYR A 555 6.78 -0.42 6.34
N ALA A 556 7.78 -0.74 7.14
CA ALA A 556 7.82 -1.97 7.93
C ALA A 556 8.27 -1.70 9.36
N VAL A 557 7.85 -2.59 10.25
CA VAL A 557 8.42 -2.70 11.59
C VAL A 557 9.65 -3.60 11.53
N GLU A 558 10.67 -3.28 12.31
CA GLU A 558 11.89 -4.09 12.36
C GLU A 558 11.59 -5.56 12.70
N GLY A 559 12.12 -6.47 11.89
CA GLY A 559 11.87 -7.92 12.02
C GLY A 559 10.57 -8.43 11.39
N SER A 560 9.72 -7.56 10.82
CA SER A 560 8.50 -7.95 10.10
C SER A 560 8.78 -8.23 8.62
N GLY A 561 8.19 -9.31 8.08
CA GLY A 561 8.09 -9.54 6.63
C GLY A 561 6.89 -8.83 5.99
N ASP A 562 5.94 -8.38 6.81
CA ASP A 562 4.78 -7.61 6.36
C ASP A 562 5.14 -6.14 6.24
N VAL A 563 4.57 -5.50 5.23
CA VAL A 563 4.69 -4.06 5.00
C VAL A 563 3.32 -3.42 5.12
N PHE A 564 3.26 -2.13 5.37
CA PHE A 564 2.01 -1.39 5.31
C PHE A 564 2.19 -0.10 4.54
N TYR A 565 1.06 0.41 4.05
CA TYR A 565 0.94 1.71 3.43
C TYR A 565 -0.35 2.34 3.93
N PHE A 566 -0.47 3.66 3.78
CA PHE A 566 -1.67 4.35 4.22
C PHE A 566 -2.68 4.44 3.09
N ASN A 567 -3.83 3.81 3.29
CA ASN A 567 -4.96 3.82 2.38
C ASN A 567 -6.11 4.59 3.03
N GLY A 568 -6.26 5.87 2.68
CA GLY A 568 -7.13 6.76 3.46
C GLY A 568 -6.45 7.21 4.75
N THR A 569 -7.21 7.25 5.84
CA THR A 569 -6.72 7.62 7.17
C THR A 569 -6.15 6.44 7.96
N MET A 570 -6.37 5.19 7.50
CA MET A 570 -5.88 3.98 8.17
C MET A 570 -4.80 3.27 7.35
N PRO A 571 -3.77 2.70 8.01
CA PRO A 571 -2.80 1.85 7.35
C PRO A 571 -3.41 0.49 7.01
N ASP A 572 -3.22 0.05 5.77
CA ASP A 572 -3.47 -1.32 5.33
C ASP A 572 -2.14 -2.09 5.38
N THR A 573 -2.14 -3.27 6.02
CA THR A 573 -0.95 -4.13 6.10
C THR A 573 -1.05 -5.24 5.06
N LEU A 574 0.03 -5.46 4.33
CA LEU A 574 0.13 -6.38 3.21
C LEU A 574 1.33 -7.33 3.37
N THR A 575 1.16 -8.55 2.92
CA THR A 575 2.25 -9.52 2.73
C THR A 575 2.46 -9.73 1.23
N PHE A 576 3.71 -9.57 0.77
CA PHE A 576 4.10 -9.84 -0.61
C PHE A 576 4.81 -11.19 -0.70
N THR A 577 4.19 -12.15 -1.39
CA THR A 577 4.78 -13.47 -1.63
C THR A 577 5.24 -13.54 -3.08
N LYS A 578 6.55 -13.71 -3.31
CA LYS A 578 7.13 -13.74 -4.65
C LYS A 578 6.67 -15.00 -5.40
N VAL A 579 6.17 -14.83 -6.62
CA VAL A 579 5.85 -15.93 -7.54
C VAL A 579 7.15 -16.52 -8.09
N ALA A 580 7.21 -17.85 -8.23
CA ALA A 580 8.39 -18.55 -8.72
C ALA A 580 8.83 -18.05 -10.11
N ASP A 581 10.13 -17.82 -10.31
CA ASP A 581 10.66 -17.23 -11.55
C ASP A 581 10.34 -18.09 -12.79
N GLU A 582 10.15 -19.40 -12.64
CA GLU A 582 9.73 -20.31 -13.72
C GLU A 582 8.29 -20.04 -14.20
N LEU A 583 7.36 -19.78 -13.27
CA LEU A 583 5.98 -19.41 -13.59
C LEU A 583 5.91 -17.99 -14.18
N VAL A 584 6.79 -17.10 -13.75
CA VAL A 584 6.89 -15.74 -14.32
C VAL A 584 7.42 -15.78 -15.77
N LYS A 585 8.35 -16.70 -16.07
CA LYS A 585 8.89 -16.90 -17.43
C LYS A 585 7.94 -17.64 -18.35
N ASP A 586 7.02 -18.42 -17.81
CA ASP A 586 5.96 -19.03 -18.60
C ASP A 586 4.98 -17.94 -19.09
N THR A 587 5.13 -17.58 -20.36
CA THR A 587 4.26 -16.60 -21.01
C THR A 587 2.86 -17.17 -21.24
N LYS A 588 2.68 -18.49 -21.23
CA LYS A 588 1.42 -19.19 -21.52
C LYS A 588 0.61 -19.48 -20.26
N LEU A 589 1.13 -19.08 -19.09
CA LEU A 589 0.52 -19.32 -17.79
C LEU A 589 -0.93 -18.78 -17.74
N GLY A 590 -1.82 -19.55 -17.14
CA GLY A 590 -3.21 -19.17 -16.89
C GLY A 590 -4.17 -19.47 -18.05
N TYR A 591 -3.71 -20.05 -19.16
CA TYR A 591 -4.57 -20.47 -20.27
C TYR A 591 -4.13 -21.84 -20.82
N LYS A 592 -5.08 -22.65 -21.28
CA LYS A 592 -4.75 -23.88 -22.02
C LYS A 592 -4.17 -23.49 -23.37
N TYR A 593 -2.88 -23.71 -23.51
CA TYR A 593 -2.17 -23.46 -24.75
C TYR A 593 -2.01 -24.75 -25.56
N VAL A 594 -2.70 -24.82 -26.69
CA VAL A 594 -2.63 -25.89 -27.70
C VAL A 594 -1.98 -25.30 -28.94
N THR A 595 -0.92 -25.96 -29.41
CA THR A 595 -0.20 -25.52 -30.61
C THR A 595 -1.05 -25.74 -31.87
N ALA A 596 -0.72 -25.03 -32.95
CA ALA A 596 -1.41 -25.22 -34.23
C ALA A 596 -1.38 -26.68 -34.71
N ASN A 597 -0.25 -27.39 -34.54
CA ASN A 597 -0.14 -28.79 -34.93
C ASN A 597 -1.01 -29.71 -34.07
N GLU A 598 -1.05 -29.50 -32.75
CA GLU A 598 -1.91 -30.27 -31.85
C GLU A 598 -3.39 -30.03 -32.14
N ALA A 599 -3.77 -28.77 -32.43
CA ALA A 599 -5.13 -28.40 -32.79
C ALA A 599 -5.64 -29.11 -34.06
N MET A 600 -4.73 -29.44 -35.00
CA MET A 600 -5.08 -30.14 -36.25
C MET A 600 -5.31 -31.64 -36.10
N VAL A 601 -4.66 -32.30 -35.12
CA VAL A 601 -4.59 -33.77 -35.08
C VAL A 601 -5.12 -34.39 -33.79
N GLN A 602 -5.29 -33.61 -32.73
CA GLN A 602 -5.72 -34.12 -31.44
C GLN A 602 -7.21 -33.87 -31.21
N THR A 603 -7.86 -34.88 -30.65
CA THR A 603 -9.14 -34.75 -29.98
C THR A 603 -8.93 -34.64 -28.47
N TYR A 604 -9.87 -33.99 -27.81
CA TYR A 604 -9.82 -33.67 -26.40
C TYR A 604 -11.11 -34.08 -25.71
N THR A 605 -10.98 -34.39 -24.43
CA THR A 605 -12.11 -34.58 -23.54
C THR A 605 -12.08 -33.55 -22.44
N PHE A 606 -13.26 -33.16 -21.99
CA PHE A 606 -13.44 -32.08 -21.02
C PHE A 606 -13.93 -32.69 -19.72
N ASN A 607 -13.01 -32.89 -18.79
CA ASN A 607 -13.28 -33.47 -17.48
C ASN A 607 -13.75 -32.37 -16.52
N TYR A 608 -15.00 -32.41 -16.12
CA TYR A 608 -15.61 -31.41 -15.26
C TYR A 608 -15.09 -31.50 -13.82
N LEU A 609 -14.73 -30.36 -13.24
CA LEU A 609 -14.36 -30.27 -11.82
C LEU A 609 -15.58 -30.43 -10.92
N HIS A 610 -16.04 -31.66 -10.74
CA HIS A 610 -17.20 -31.93 -9.92
C HIS A 610 -16.83 -32.03 -8.42
N GLY A 611 -17.75 -31.62 -7.55
CA GLY A 611 -17.52 -31.52 -6.11
C GLY A 611 -17.35 -32.88 -5.41
N LEU A 612 -17.99 -33.93 -5.95
CA LEU A 612 -18.08 -35.27 -5.32
C LEU A 612 -17.35 -36.38 -6.09
N SER A 613 -17.09 -36.18 -7.39
CA SER A 613 -16.43 -37.17 -8.25
C SER A 613 -15.52 -36.42 -9.21
N LEU A 614 -14.38 -37.00 -9.56
CA LEU A 614 -13.48 -36.43 -10.57
C LEU A 614 -13.64 -37.10 -11.94
N ASP A 615 -14.53 -38.09 -12.07
CA ASP A 615 -14.73 -38.87 -13.31
C ASP A 615 -16.04 -38.48 -14.00
N LYS A 616 -16.23 -37.16 -14.19
CA LYS A 616 -17.40 -36.60 -14.88
C LYS A 616 -16.92 -35.78 -16.07
N TYR A 617 -17.54 -35.95 -17.23
CA TYR A 617 -17.09 -35.34 -18.48
C TYR A 617 -18.24 -34.64 -19.20
N LEU A 618 -17.87 -33.73 -20.10
CA LEU A 618 -18.81 -33.24 -21.10
C LEU A 618 -19.21 -34.36 -22.05
N TYR A 619 -20.50 -34.37 -22.33
CA TYR A 619 -21.18 -35.35 -23.15
C TYR A 619 -22.26 -34.67 -23.99
N THR A 620 -22.31 -35.05 -25.27
CA THR A 620 -23.38 -34.69 -26.19
C THR A 620 -24.12 -35.97 -26.55
N PRO A 621 -25.36 -36.18 -26.06
CA PRO A 621 -26.07 -37.43 -26.30
C PRO A 621 -26.36 -37.67 -27.79
N ALA A 622 -25.89 -38.80 -28.31
CA ALA A 622 -26.11 -39.16 -29.70
C ALA A 622 -27.60 -39.32 -30.03
N GLY A 623 -28.06 -38.72 -31.14
CA GLY A 623 -29.43 -38.83 -31.63
C GLY A 623 -30.50 -38.13 -30.79
N LYS A 624 -30.12 -37.23 -29.87
CA LYS A 624 -31.04 -36.44 -29.05
C LYS A 624 -31.00 -34.94 -29.43
N ASP A 625 -31.35 -34.09 -28.47
CA ASP A 625 -31.50 -32.63 -28.55
C ASP A 625 -30.21 -31.84 -28.85
N SER A 626 -29.05 -32.48 -29.04
CA SER A 626 -27.74 -31.82 -29.24
C SER A 626 -27.28 -30.90 -28.11
N ILE A 627 -27.96 -30.91 -26.96
CA ILE A 627 -27.57 -30.15 -25.77
C ILE A 627 -26.33 -30.76 -25.16
N VAL A 628 -25.33 -29.92 -24.90
CA VAL A 628 -24.08 -30.31 -24.24
C VAL A 628 -24.28 -30.27 -22.73
N ARG A 629 -23.92 -31.36 -22.05
CA ARG A 629 -24.15 -31.53 -20.62
C ARG A 629 -23.00 -32.27 -19.94
N VAL A 630 -22.92 -32.17 -18.62
CA VAL A 630 -22.05 -33.04 -17.81
C VAL A 630 -22.80 -34.35 -17.58
N ASP A 631 -22.19 -35.47 -17.93
CA ASP A 631 -22.89 -36.76 -17.85
C ASP A 631 -22.90 -37.36 -16.44
N GLU A 632 -24.06 -37.93 -16.06
CA GLU A 632 -24.23 -38.62 -14.78
C GLU A 632 -23.85 -40.10 -14.83
N ASN A 633 -23.90 -40.73 -16.01
CA ASN A 633 -23.82 -42.17 -16.27
C ASN A 633 -22.52 -42.61 -16.98
N ASP A 634 -21.45 -41.83 -16.81
CA ASP A 634 -20.08 -42.08 -17.29
C ASP A 634 -19.90 -42.04 -18.83
N GLY A 635 -20.81 -41.36 -19.54
CA GLY A 635 -20.69 -40.97 -20.94
C GLY A 635 -19.64 -39.87 -21.17
N LYS A 636 -18.93 -39.98 -22.30
CA LYS A 636 -17.81 -39.09 -22.65
C LYS A 636 -17.87 -38.75 -24.14
N SER A 637 -17.81 -37.45 -24.46
CA SER A 637 -17.67 -36.98 -25.85
C SER A 637 -16.27 -36.47 -26.12
N ASN A 638 -15.87 -36.59 -27.39
CA ASN A 638 -14.60 -36.11 -27.91
C ASN A 638 -14.83 -34.81 -28.68
N PHE A 639 -13.95 -33.84 -28.47
CA PHE A 639 -14.03 -32.53 -29.08
C PHE A 639 -12.71 -32.15 -29.75
N ARG A 640 -12.77 -31.30 -30.76
CA ARG A 640 -11.61 -30.69 -31.43
C ARG A 640 -11.50 -29.23 -31.04
N LEU A 641 -10.27 -28.76 -30.85
CA LEU A 641 -9.97 -27.35 -30.60
C LEU A 641 -9.45 -26.72 -31.88
N ILE A 642 -10.32 -26.00 -32.59
CA ILE A 642 -9.94 -25.33 -33.84
C ILE A 642 -9.37 -23.95 -33.50
N LEU A 643 -8.06 -23.79 -33.66
CA LEU A 643 -7.33 -22.56 -33.36
C LEU A 643 -7.76 -21.41 -34.27
N LYS A 644 -8.25 -20.30 -33.70
CA LYS A 644 -8.67 -19.09 -34.44
C LYS A 644 -7.93 -17.81 -34.03
N VAL A 645 -7.37 -17.82 -32.82
CA VAL A 645 -6.47 -16.77 -32.32
C VAL A 645 -5.20 -17.45 -31.85
N LYS A 646 -4.05 -17.02 -32.38
CA LYS A 646 -2.76 -17.64 -32.12
C LYS A 646 -1.78 -16.61 -31.57
N ASP A 647 -1.08 -16.99 -30.51
CA ASP A 647 0.02 -16.22 -29.93
C ASP A 647 -0.37 -14.76 -29.61
N ASP A 648 -1.62 -14.54 -29.18
CA ASP A 648 -2.14 -13.23 -28.80
C ASP A 648 -1.39 -12.72 -27.57
N LYS A 649 -0.66 -11.61 -27.72
CA LYS A 649 0.17 -11.04 -26.67
C LYS A 649 -0.60 -9.99 -25.89
N TYR A 650 -0.65 -10.14 -24.57
CA TYR A 650 -1.46 -9.30 -23.69
C TYR A 650 -0.80 -9.11 -22.32
N GLY A 651 -1.46 -8.33 -21.45
CA GLY A 651 -1.03 -8.08 -20.08
C GLY A 651 0.12 -7.08 -19.96
N TYR A 652 0.72 -7.02 -18.76
CA TYR A 652 1.79 -6.08 -18.46
C TYR A 652 2.97 -6.26 -19.44
N GLU A 653 3.31 -5.19 -20.16
CA GLU A 653 4.36 -5.15 -21.19
C GLU A 653 4.25 -6.28 -22.24
N ASN A 654 3.04 -6.75 -22.55
CA ASN A 654 2.79 -7.86 -23.48
C ASN A 654 3.54 -9.15 -23.09
N GLY A 655 3.74 -9.37 -21.78
CA GLY A 655 4.49 -10.49 -21.23
C GLY A 655 3.73 -11.82 -21.15
N LEU A 656 2.43 -11.84 -21.46
CA LEU A 656 1.60 -13.04 -21.51
C LEU A 656 1.14 -13.34 -22.94
N VAL A 657 0.84 -14.61 -23.20
CA VAL A 657 0.40 -15.12 -24.49
C VAL A 657 -0.78 -16.07 -24.30
N ARG A 658 -1.84 -15.91 -25.10
CA ARG A 658 -3.02 -16.77 -25.09
C ARG A 658 -3.46 -17.16 -26.50
N ASN A 659 -4.22 -18.24 -26.58
CA ASN A 659 -4.87 -18.71 -27.80
C ASN A 659 -6.38 -18.83 -27.54
N ALA A 660 -7.18 -18.73 -28.61
CA ALA A 660 -8.62 -18.96 -28.56
C ALA A 660 -9.07 -19.95 -29.64
N TYR A 661 -10.11 -20.72 -29.32
CA TYR A 661 -10.52 -21.87 -30.10
C TYR A 661 -12.02 -21.91 -30.31
N TYR A 662 -12.44 -22.53 -31.40
CA TYR A 662 -13.75 -23.16 -31.48
C TYR A 662 -13.67 -24.57 -30.92
N VAL A 663 -14.71 -24.99 -30.20
CA VAL A 663 -14.83 -26.36 -29.68
C VAL A 663 -15.82 -27.11 -30.55
N SER A 664 -15.35 -28.08 -31.33
CA SER A 664 -16.14 -28.79 -32.35
C SER A 664 -16.28 -30.28 -32.06
N ASP A 665 -17.34 -30.92 -32.57
CA ASP A 665 -17.46 -32.38 -32.62
C ASP A 665 -16.67 -33.02 -33.78
N GLY A 666 -16.03 -32.21 -34.64
CA GLY A 666 -15.34 -32.67 -35.85
C GLY A 666 -16.28 -32.97 -37.02
N LYS A 667 -17.58 -32.67 -36.90
CA LYS A 667 -18.58 -32.87 -37.95
C LYS A 667 -19.18 -31.55 -38.44
N GLY A 668 -18.46 -30.45 -38.24
CA GLY A 668 -18.91 -29.10 -38.61
C GLY A 668 -19.87 -28.47 -37.61
N HIS A 669 -20.07 -29.06 -36.43
CA HIS A 669 -20.82 -28.42 -35.34
C HIS A 669 -19.87 -27.98 -34.22
N TYR A 670 -20.30 -26.98 -33.48
CA TYR A 670 -19.55 -26.29 -32.45
C TYR A 670 -20.38 -26.07 -31.21
N ILE A 671 -19.74 -26.07 -30.05
CA ILE A 671 -20.39 -25.64 -28.81
C ILE A 671 -20.75 -24.16 -28.95
N SER A 672 -22.04 -23.86 -28.98
CA SER A 672 -22.57 -22.50 -29.10
C SER A 672 -23.87 -22.34 -28.32
N TYR A 673 -24.08 -21.13 -27.79
CA TYR A 673 -25.27 -20.83 -27.00
C TYR A 673 -26.51 -20.72 -27.90
N ASP A 674 -27.59 -21.34 -27.47
CA ASP A 674 -28.90 -21.19 -28.07
C ASP A 674 -29.77 -20.30 -27.17
N SER A 675 -30.19 -19.14 -27.70
CA SER A 675 -30.98 -18.16 -26.94
C SER A 675 -32.39 -18.64 -26.60
N ASP A 676 -32.95 -19.55 -27.41
CA ASP A 676 -34.32 -20.04 -27.25
C ASP A 676 -34.35 -21.16 -26.21
N ALA A 677 -33.43 -22.13 -26.32
CA ALA A 677 -33.25 -23.21 -25.36
C ALA A 677 -32.56 -22.73 -24.06
N LYS A 678 -31.85 -21.60 -24.10
CA LYS A 678 -31.02 -21.05 -23.02
C LYS A 678 -29.91 -22.00 -22.55
N LYS A 679 -29.44 -22.87 -23.44
CA LYS A 679 -28.40 -23.89 -23.19
C LYS A 679 -27.32 -23.84 -24.27
N TYR A 680 -26.15 -24.37 -23.98
CA TYR A 680 -25.13 -24.62 -25.01
C TYR A 680 -25.41 -25.93 -25.74
N MET A 681 -25.33 -25.89 -27.06
CA MET A 681 -25.67 -26.98 -27.96
C MET A 681 -24.60 -27.13 -29.04
N MET A 682 -24.55 -28.28 -29.70
CA MET A 682 -23.78 -28.43 -30.94
C MET A 682 -24.52 -27.75 -32.10
N LYS A 683 -24.00 -26.64 -32.61
CA LYS A 683 -24.60 -25.82 -33.69
C LYS A 683 -23.61 -25.56 -34.83
N SER A 684 -24.10 -25.18 -36.01
CA SER A 684 -23.24 -24.82 -37.15
C SER A 684 -22.46 -23.52 -36.96
N GLU A 685 -23.05 -22.55 -36.25
CA GLU A 685 -22.40 -21.27 -35.95
C GLU A 685 -21.48 -21.42 -34.75
N PRO A 686 -20.17 -21.09 -34.86
CA PRO A 686 -19.21 -21.29 -33.79
C PRO A 686 -19.15 -20.15 -32.78
N THR A 687 -18.87 -20.47 -31.51
CA THR A 687 -18.51 -19.51 -30.47
C THR A 687 -17.01 -19.58 -30.18
N LEU A 688 -16.34 -18.43 -30.14
CA LEU A 688 -14.91 -18.35 -29.82
C LEU A 688 -14.69 -18.38 -28.31
N PHE A 689 -13.87 -19.31 -27.83
CA PHE A 689 -13.55 -19.44 -26.41
C PHE A 689 -12.07 -19.32 -26.11
N PHE A 690 -11.76 -18.61 -25.04
CA PHE A 690 -10.58 -18.87 -24.25
C PHE A 690 -10.82 -20.05 -23.31
N LEU A 691 -9.78 -20.86 -23.12
CA LEU A 691 -9.71 -21.86 -22.06
C LEU A 691 -8.85 -21.28 -20.93
N LYS A 692 -9.47 -20.50 -20.04
CA LYS A 692 -8.78 -19.74 -19.00
C LYS A 692 -8.72 -20.54 -17.70
N GLU A 693 -7.52 -20.72 -17.14
CA GLU A 693 -7.34 -21.50 -15.92
C GLU A 693 -8.06 -20.83 -14.75
N ASN A 694 -8.89 -21.61 -14.07
CA ASN A 694 -9.64 -21.16 -12.91
C ASN A 694 -9.39 -22.02 -11.68
N ASN A 695 -8.95 -23.26 -11.86
CA ASN A 695 -8.72 -24.21 -10.76
C ASN A 695 -7.50 -25.08 -11.06
N CYS A 696 -6.83 -25.51 -9.99
CA CYS A 696 -5.75 -26.49 -10.02
C CYS A 696 -5.94 -27.43 -8.82
N ASP A 697 -5.98 -28.74 -9.06
CA ASP A 697 -6.09 -29.76 -8.03
C ASP A 697 -4.98 -30.81 -8.25
N ASN A 698 -4.04 -30.90 -7.31
CA ASN A 698 -2.87 -31.80 -7.39
C ASN A 698 -2.11 -31.75 -8.74
N GLY A 699 -1.92 -30.56 -9.31
CA GLY A 699 -1.21 -30.37 -10.59
C GLY A 699 -2.07 -30.62 -11.84
N LYS A 700 -3.35 -31.02 -11.69
CA LYS A 700 -4.33 -31.06 -12.78
C LYS A 700 -4.98 -29.69 -12.91
N HIS A 701 -4.83 -29.07 -14.07
CA HIS A 701 -5.37 -27.75 -14.38
C HIS A 701 -6.77 -27.84 -14.99
N TYR A 702 -7.67 -26.98 -14.53
CA TYR A 702 -9.04 -26.89 -14.98
C TYR A 702 -9.35 -25.49 -15.49
N TYR A 703 -9.96 -25.43 -16.68
CA TYR A 703 -10.14 -24.21 -17.45
C TYR A 703 -11.62 -23.89 -17.60
N ALA A 704 -11.98 -22.64 -17.33
CA ALA A 704 -13.27 -22.08 -17.71
C ALA A 704 -13.27 -21.78 -19.21
N LEU A 705 -14.39 -22.07 -19.89
CA LEU A 705 -14.62 -21.62 -21.26
C LEU A 705 -15.17 -20.20 -21.18
N VAL A 706 -14.37 -19.22 -21.61
CA VAL A 706 -14.70 -17.80 -21.54
C VAL A 706 -14.88 -17.29 -22.97
N LYS A 707 -16.06 -16.76 -23.29
CA LYS A 707 -16.40 -16.29 -24.64
C LYS A 707 -15.54 -15.07 -24.98
N ALA A 708 -14.63 -15.25 -25.92
CA ALA A 708 -13.70 -14.22 -26.38
C ALA A 708 -14.42 -13.18 -27.24
N VAL A 709 -13.91 -11.94 -27.23
CA VAL A 709 -14.43 -10.85 -28.05
C VAL A 709 -13.36 -10.42 -29.04
N GLU A 710 -13.68 -10.54 -30.32
CA GLU A 710 -12.76 -10.15 -31.39
C GLU A 710 -12.76 -8.64 -31.66
N ARG A 711 -11.62 -8.11 -32.10
CA ARG A 711 -11.52 -6.75 -32.63
C ARG A 711 -12.25 -6.65 -33.95
N THR A 712 -12.85 -5.49 -34.14
CA THR A 712 -13.64 -5.19 -35.32
C THR A 712 -13.30 -3.80 -35.82
N HIS A 713 -13.39 -3.60 -37.13
CA HIS A 713 -13.22 -2.31 -37.80
C HIS A 713 -14.56 -1.88 -38.39
N ALA A 714 -14.92 -0.61 -38.18
CA ALA A 714 -16.14 -0.05 -38.73
C ALA A 714 -15.98 0.07 -40.26
N VAL A 715 -16.87 -0.59 -40.98
CA VAL A 715 -16.88 -0.60 -42.44
C VAL A 715 -17.69 0.60 -42.92
N GLY A 716 -17.06 1.52 -43.66
CA GLY A 716 -17.76 2.58 -44.41
C GLY A 716 -18.42 2.03 -45.69
N GLU A 717 -18.54 2.82 -46.76
CA GLU A 717 -19.02 2.37 -48.10
C GLU A 717 -17.98 1.44 -48.81
N GLY A 718 -17.54 0.37 -48.16
CA GLY A 718 -16.54 -0.58 -48.67
C GLY A 718 -17.05 -2.03 -48.70
N SER A 719 -16.53 -2.85 -49.61
CA SER A 719 -16.87 -4.29 -49.69
C SER A 719 -15.86 -5.12 -48.88
N PHE A 720 -16.26 -5.57 -47.70
CA PHE A 720 -15.46 -6.47 -46.86
C PHE A 720 -16.01 -7.90 -46.91
N PHE A 721 -15.12 -8.89 -46.79
CA PHE A 721 -15.40 -10.31 -47.00
C PHE A 721 -14.94 -11.19 -45.84
N THR A 722 -15.27 -12.47 -45.91
CA THR A 722 -14.69 -13.53 -45.06
C THR A 722 -13.60 -14.29 -45.81
N SER A 723 -12.79 -15.07 -45.07
CA SER A 723 -11.69 -15.87 -45.62
C SER A 723 -12.12 -16.83 -46.73
N ASP A 724 -13.36 -17.30 -46.72
CA ASP A 724 -13.91 -18.27 -47.69
C ASP A 724 -13.97 -17.73 -49.12
N TYR A 725 -13.85 -16.42 -49.28
CA TYR A 725 -13.86 -15.73 -50.56
C TYR A 725 -12.48 -15.36 -51.08
N LEU A 726 -11.40 -15.59 -50.30
CA LEU A 726 -10.04 -15.22 -50.70
C LEU A 726 -9.68 -15.78 -52.09
N GLY A 727 -9.21 -14.90 -52.97
CA GLY A 727 -8.82 -15.21 -54.35
C GLY A 727 -9.99 -15.42 -55.32
N LYS A 728 -11.25 -15.40 -54.84
CA LYS A 728 -12.42 -15.51 -55.70
C LYS A 728 -12.71 -14.20 -56.41
N GLU A 729 -13.17 -14.32 -57.65
CA GLU A 729 -13.50 -13.20 -58.52
C GLU A 729 -14.91 -12.68 -58.19
N VAL A 730 -15.04 -11.36 -58.06
CA VAL A 730 -16.30 -10.65 -57.85
C VAL A 730 -16.75 -10.07 -59.19
N LYS A 731 -17.85 -10.60 -59.75
CA LYS A 731 -18.45 -10.10 -61.00
C LYS A 731 -19.88 -9.65 -60.77
N GLU A 732 -20.19 -8.42 -61.17
CA GLU A 732 -21.54 -7.84 -61.05
C GLU A 732 -22.15 -7.98 -59.64
N GLY A 733 -21.32 -7.89 -58.60
CA GLY A 733 -21.77 -8.08 -57.21
C GLY A 733 -22.06 -9.54 -56.83
N LYS A 734 -21.50 -10.51 -57.55
CA LYS A 734 -21.66 -11.95 -57.29
C LYS A 734 -20.30 -12.63 -57.16
N ILE A 735 -20.24 -13.66 -56.30
CA ILE A 735 -19.14 -14.64 -56.25
C ILE A 735 -19.73 -16.02 -56.52
N ASP A 736 -19.11 -16.78 -57.43
CA ASP A 736 -19.57 -18.12 -57.83
C ASP A 736 -21.07 -18.16 -58.25
N GLY A 737 -21.56 -17.08 -58.87
CA GLY A 737 -22.96 -16.94 -59.30
C GLY A 737 -23.96 -16.66 -58.18
N LYS A 738 -23.53 -16.62 -56.91
CA LYS A 738 -24.34 -16.20 -55.76
C LYS A 738 -24.21 -14.70 -55.55
N GLU A 739 -25.32 -14.02 -55.29
CA GLU A 739 -25.27 -12.61 -54.88
C GLU A 739 -24.46 -12.43 -53.61
N LEU A 740 -23.58 -11.43 -53.62
CA LEU A 740 -22.93 -10.97 -52.41
C LEU A 740 -23.99 -10.43 -51.47
N ALA A 741 -24.10 -11.05 -50.30
CA ALA A 741 -24.65 -10.33 -49.15
C ALA A 741 -23.69 -9.16 -48.90
N LYS A 742 -24.04 -7.97 -49.40
CA LYS A 742 -23.38 -6.75 -48.95
C LYS A 742 -23.55 -6.72 -47.43
N VAL A 743 -22.45 -6.61 -46.72
CA VAL A 743 -22.47 -6.12 -45.34
C VAL A 743 -23.23 -4.78 -45.43
N LYS A 744 -24.42 -4.71 -44.83
CA LYS A 744 -25.22 -3.47 -44.85
C LYS A 744 -24.37 -2.37 -44.20
N ASP A 745 -24.62 -1.11 -44.57
CA ASP A 745 -23.82 0.09 -44.26
C ASP A 745 -23.58 0.39 -42.75
N GLU A 746 -23.86 -0.55 -41.83
CA GLU A 746 -23.80 -0.43 -40.37
C GLU A 746 -23.05 -1.59 -39.66
N GLU A 747 -22.48 -2.56 -40.37
CA GLU A 747 -21.80 -3.71 -39.76
C GLU A 747 -20.27 -3.56 -39.69
N ASN A 748 -19.64 -4.16 -38.67
CA ASN A 748 -18.19 -4.14 -38.50
C ASN A 748 -17.55 -5.41 -39.11
N THR A 749 -16.34 -5.30 -39.66
CA THR A 749 -15.54 -6.46 -40.11
C THR A 749 -14.55 -6.91 -39.05
N LEU A 750 -14.17 -8.18 -39.04
CA LEU A 750 -13.14 -8.72 -38.14
C LEU A 750 -11.74 -8.25 -38.55
N LEU A 751 -10.89 -8.01 -37.54
CA LEU A 751 -9.47 -7.72 -37.74
C LEU A 751 -8.60 -8.96 -37.55
N TYR A 752 -7.59 -9.10 -38.41
CA TYR A 752 -6.66 -10.22 -38.42
C TYR A 752 -5.20 -9.77 -38.28
N ASP A 753 -4.34 -10.68 -37.85
CA ASP A 753 -2.89 -10.55 -38.00
C ASP A 753 -2.43 -10.90 -39.42
N LYS A 754 -1.15 -10.70 -39.72
CA LYS A 754 -0.57 -10.99 -41.05
C LYS A 754 -0.67 -12.45 -41.49
N ASP A 755 -0.90 -13.37 -40.55
CA ASP A 755 -0.97 -14.82 -40.79
C ASP A 755 -2.43 -15.31 -40.86
N GLY A 756 -3.41 -14.40 -40.78
CA GLY A 756 -4.84 -14.70 -40.90
C GLY A 756 -5.54 -15.11 -39.60
N TYR A 757 -4.89 -14.96 -38.44
CA TYR A 757 -5.52 -15.21 -37.13
C TYR A 757 -6.25 -13.97 -36.63
N ARG A 758 -7.34 -14.17 -35.89
CA ARG A 758 -8.18 -13.08 -35.37
C ARG A 758 -7.47 -12.33 -34.24
N LEU A 759 -7.77 -11.04 -34.11
CA LEU A 759 -7.28 -10.19 -33.02
C LEU A 759 -8.33 -10.03 -31.92
N ILE A 760 -7.90 -9.87 -30.66
CA ILE A 760 -8.79 -9.78 -29.47
C ILE A 760 -8.91 -8.34 -28.97
N LYS A 761 -10.11 -7.94 -28.53
CA LYS A 761 -10.31 -6.64 -27.86
C LYS A 761 -9.66 -6.65 -26.48
N ASP A 762 -8.58 -5.90 -26.31
CA ASP A 762 -7.93 -5.73 -25.01
C ASP A 762 -7.05 -4.47 -24.99
N ASN A 763 -6.26 -4.33 -23.93
CA ASN A 763 -5.37 -3.19 -23.71
C ASN A 763 -4.05 -3.24 -24.51
N SER A 764 -3.87 -4.19 -25.42
CA SER A 764 -2.76 -4.16 -26.38
C SER A 764 -2.96 -3.02 -27.39
N GLU A 765 -1.86 -2.36 -27.79
CA GLU A 765 -1.90 -1.31 -28.80
C GLU A 765 -1.49 -1.89 -30.15
N ILE A 766 -2.39 -1.82 -31.14
CA ILE A 766 -2.14 -2.22 -32.52
C ILE A 766 -2.30 -1.02 -33.44
N LYS A 767 -1.40 -0.85 -34.42
CA LYS A 767 -1.46 0.25 -35.39
C LYS A 767 -1.86 -0.20 -36.79
N LYS A 768 -1.64 -1.49 -37.07
CA LYS A 768 -1.88 -2.14 -38.35
C LYS A 768 -2.58 -3.46 -38.10
N ALA A 769 -3.48 -3.82 -39.00
CA ALA A 769 -4.22 -5.08 -38.98
C ALA A 769 -4.50 -5.50 -40.42
N TYR A 770 -5.02 -6.70 -40.61
CA TYR A 770 -5.38 -7.22 -41.92
C TYR A 770 -6.88 -7.49 -42.01
N VAL A 771 -7.42 -7.36 -43.21
CA VAL A 771 -8.84 -7.58 -43.54
C VAL A 771 -8.97 -8.26 -44.90
N TYR A 772 -10.11 -8.92 -45.14
CA TYR A 772 -10.45 -9.42 -46.46
C TYR A 772 -11.27 -8.36 -47.20
N THR A 773 -10.73 -7.82 -48.28
CA THR A 773 -11.32 -6.70 -49.04
C THR A 773 -11.28 -6.97 -50.55
N LEU A 774 -12.05 -6.22 -51.33
CA LEU A 774 -12.01 -6.30 -52.79
C LEU A 774 -10.79 -5.53 -53.30
N ASN A 775 -9.94 -6.20 -54.06
CA ASN A 775 -9.03 -5.51 -54.97
C ASN A 775 -9.81 -5.11 -56.22
N GLU A 776 -10.03 -3.82 -56.42
CA GLU A 776 -10.79 -3.30 -57.56
C GLU A 776 -10.07 -3.55 -58.90
N ASP A 777 -8.74 -3.51 -58.92
CA ASP A 777 -7.94 -3.72 -60.14
C ASP A 777 -8.03 -5.18 -60.63
N GLU A 778 -7.99 -6.14 -59.70
CA GLU A 778 -8.06 -7.57 -60.02
C GLU A 778 -9.49 -8.13 -59.98
N SER A 779 -10.46 -7.35 -59.47
CA SER A 779 -11.83 -7.80 -59.18
C SER A 779 -11.86 -9.08 -58.34
N LYS A 780 -10.92 -9.23 -57.39
CA LYS A 780 -10.78 -10.41 -56.53
C LYS A 780 -10.70 -10.02 -55.06
N VAL A 781 -11.20 -10.89 -54.20
CA VAL A 781 -11.02 -10.71 -52.75
C VAL A 781 -9.55 -10.99 -52.40
N ILE A 782 -8.91 -10.05 -51.73
CA ILE A 782 -7.53 -10.13 -51.25
C ILE A 782 -7.49 -10.03 -49.73
N PHE A 783 -6.35 -10.41 -49.16
CA PHE A 783 -6.03 -10.20 -47.76
C PHE A 783 -5.06 -9.02 -47.66
N ASP A 784 -5.54 -7.88 -47.17
CA ASP A 784 -4.83 -6.60 -47.27
C ASP A 784 -4.54 -5.98 -45.89
N GLU A 785 -3.43 -5.24 -45.79
CA GLU A 785 -3.04 -4.53 -44.57
C GLU A 785 -3.73 -3.16 -44.53
N ILE A 786 -4.37 -2.84 -43.41
CA ILE A 786 -4.96 -1.54 -43.15
C ILE A 786 -4.26 -0.85 -41.97
N GLU A 787 -4.20 0.48 -42.03
CA GLU A 787 -3.77 1.31 -40.91
C GLU A 787 -4.97 1.74 -40.07
N LEU A 788 -4.90 1.51 -38.77
CA LEU A 788 -5.92 1.94 -37.83
C LEU A 788 -5.63 3.40 -37.44
N THR A 789 -6.55 4.31 -37.69
CA THR A 789 -6.33 5.75 -37.46
C THR A 789 -6.96 6.26 -36.17
N SER A 790 -7.95 5.55 -35.63
CA SER A 790 -8.63 5.94 -34.38
C SER A 790 -8.04 5.21 -33.16
N VAL A 791 -7.85 5.94 -32.05
CA VAL A 791 -7.36 5.34 -30.79
C VAL A 791 -8.32 4.25 -30.28
N ALA A 792 -9.63 4.42 -30.53
CA ALA A 792 -10.66 3.48 -30.11
C ALA A 792 -10.58 2.11 -30.81
N GLU A 793 -9.98 2.04 -32.00
CA GLU A 793 -9.72 0.77 -32.71
C GLU A 793 -8.33 0.20 -32.36
N GLN A 794 -7.36 1.08 -32.11
CA GLN A 794 -5.99 0.70 -31.77
C GLN A 794 -5.89 0.06 -30.39
N LYS A 795 -6.74 0.44 -29.42
CA LYS A 795 -6.62 0.02 -28.02
C LYS A 795 -7.96 0.03 -27.29
N HIS A 796 -8.28 -1.06 -26.59
CA HIS A 796 -9.50 -1.23 -25.78
C HIS A 796 -9.17 -1.37 -24.29
N LYS A 797 -10.17 -1.52 -23.42
CA LYS A 797 -9.93 -1.87 -22.02
C LYS A 797 -9.54 -3.34 -21.95
N SER A 798 -8.71 -3.72 -20.97
CA SER A 798 -8.34 -5.13 -20.77
C SER A 798 -9.56 -6.00 -20.42
N THR A 799 -10.61 -5.41 -19.85
CA THR A 799 -11.90 -6.05 -19.52
C THR A 799 -12.75 -6.39 -20.75
N ASP A 800 -12.49 -5.77 -21.91
CA ASP A 800 -13.31 -5.96 -23.12
C ASP A 800 -13.03 -7.30 -23.83
N TYR A 801 -12.07 -8.09 -23.33
CA TYR A 801 -11.62 -9.34 -23.93
C TYR A 801 -12.66 -10.45 -23.95
N ALA A 802 -13.66 -10.37 -23.09
CA ALA A 802 -14.66 -11.41 -22.90
C ALA A 802 -16.03 -10.83 -22.50
N THR A 803 -17.08 -11.62 -22.70
CA THR A 803 -18.47 -11.22 -22.36
C THR A 803 -19.13 -12.10 -21.31
N VAL A 804 -19.04 -13.42 -21.47
CA VAL A 804 -19.66 -14.42 -20.60
C VAL A 804 -18.76 -15.65 -20.49
N LYS A 805 -19.04 -16.50 -19.51
CA LYS A 805 -18.41 -17.82 -19.43
C LYS A 805 -19.46 -18.92 -19.61
N VAL A 806 -18.99 -20.13 -19.85
CA VAL A 806 -19.82 -21.35 -19.79
C VAL A 806 -19.94 -21.80 -18.34
N SER A 807 -21.14 -22.17 -17.96
CA SER A 807 -21.53 -22.66 -16.63
C SER A 807 -22.29 -23.98 -16.75
N VAL A 808 -22.51 -24.65 -15.62
CA VAL A 808 -23.24 -25.92 -15.55
C VAL A 808 -24.45 -25.70 -14.63
N ASP A 809 -25.64 -26.03 -15.14
CA ASP A 809 -26.87 -25.97 -14.37
C ASP A 809 -26.86 -27.05 -13.28
N ASP A 810 -27.04 -26.68 -12.02
CA ASP A 810 -26.98 -27.64 -10.90
C ASP A 810 -28.15 -28.65 -10.90
N ASN A 811 -29.27 -28.34 -11.56
CA ASN A 811 -30.44 -29.23 -11.61
C ASN A 811 -30.42 -30.16 -12.83
N THR A 812 -29.97 -29.66 -13.98
CA THR A 812 -30.00 -30.43 -15.24
C THR A 812 -28.64 -30.91 -15.72
N LEU A 813 -27.55 -30.38 -15.16
CA LEU A 813 -26.16 -30.55 -15.61
C LEU A 813 -25.89 -30.12 -17.05
N ASP A 814 -26.85 -29.46 -17.69
CA ASP A 814 -26.65 -28.86 -19.01
C ASP A 814 -25.77 -27.63 -18.92
N LEU A 815 -25.03 -27.37 -19.99
CA LEU A 815 -24.24 -26.15 -20.09
C LEU A 815 -25.14 -24.93 -20.33
N THR A 816 -24.89 -23.86 -19.58
CA THR A 816 -25.61 -22.56 -19.61
C THR A 816 -24.63 -21.39 -19.67
N GLU A 817 -25.11 -20.18 -19.95
CA GLU A 817 -24.30 -18.97 -19.79
C GLU A 817 -24.16 -18.60 -18.32
N GLY A 818 -22.93 -18.26 -17.93
CA GLY A 818 -22.59 -17.72 -16.62
C GLY A 818 -21.94 -16.35 -16.70
N LYS A 819 -21.83 -15.72 -15.54
CA LYS A 819 -21.28 -14.38 -15.40
C LYS A 819 -19.75 -14.44 -15.24
N LEU A 820 -19.09 -13.42 -15.78
CA LEU A 820 -17.65 -13.20 -15.55
C LEU A 820 -17.35 -12.66 -14.15
N ASN A 821 -18.30 -12.00 -13.49
CA ASN A 821 -18.13 -11.57 -12.10
C ASN A 821 -18.34 -12.77 -11.15
N ASP A 822 -17.29 -13.55 -10.93
CA ASP A 822 -17.38 -14.87 -10.29
C ASP A 822 -16.89 -14.92 -8.83
N LYS A 823 -16.45 -13.79 -8.25
CA LYS A 823 -15.75 -13.78 -6.95
C LYS A 823 -16.16 -12.69 -5.96
N PHE A 824 -16.84 -11.61 -6.38
CA PHE A 824 -17.04 -10.42 -5.54
C PHE A 824 -18.51 -10.05 -5.28
N ASP A 825 -19.49 -10.82 -5.75
CA ASP A 825 -20.91 -10.60 -5.44
C ASP A 825 -21.25 -11.08 -4.02
N ASP A 826 -22.02 -10.30 -3.27
CA ASP A 826 -22.27 -10.46 -1.82
C ASP A 826 -23.54 -11.25 -1.46
N GLY A 827 -24.22 -11.85 -2.43
CA GLY A 827 -25.45 -12.64 -2.21
C GLY A 827 -26.23 -12.89 -3.50
N THR A 828 -27.22 -13.82 -3.42
CA THR A 828 -28.22 -14.32 -4.42
C THR A 828 -27.82 -14.59 -5.88
N ASP A 829 -26.88 -13.83 -6.43
CA ASP A 829 -26.29 -13.91 -7.76
C ASP A 829 -24.90 -14.60 -7.75
N ASN A 830 -24.46 -15.07 -6.59
CA ASN A 830 -23.23 -15.83 -6.45
C ASN A 830 -23.31 -17.13 -7.25
N GLU A 831 -22.55 -17.19 -8.34
CA GLU A 831 -22.25 -18.46 -9.00
C GLU A 831 -21.15 -19.16 -8.17
N ILE A 832 -21.55 -19.92 -7.17
CA ILE A 832 -20.64 -20.58 -6.21
C ILE A 832 -19.72 -21.62 -6.90
N ARG A 833 -19.99 -21.97 -8.16
CA ARG A 833 -19.23 -22.96 -8.93
C ARG A 833 -18.87 -22.41 -10.30
N THR A 834 -17.67 -21.88 -10.45
CA THR A 834 -17.12 -21.65 -11.79
C THR A 834 -16.98 -23.01 -12.47
N SER A 835 -17.72 -23.25 -13.54
CA SER A 835 -17.56 -24.48 -14.32
C SER A 835 -16.20 -24.50 -14.99
N ALA A 836 -15.35 -25.42 -14.54
CA ALA A 836 -14.00 -25.58 -15.02
C ALA A 836 -13.76 -27.01 -15.47
N PHE A 837 -13.06 -27.17 -16.59
CA PHE A 837 -12.84 -28.45 -17.24
C PHE A 837 -11.35 -28.69 -17.43
N ALA A 838 -10.87 -29.85 -17.02
CA ALA A 838 -9.55 -30.29 -17.44
C ALA A 838 -9.66 -30.77 -18.88
N VAL A 839 -8.87 -30.14 -19.75
CA VAL A 839 -8.87 -30.39 -21.19
C VAL A 839 -7.70 -31.32 -21.51
N GLU A 840 -8.02 -32.60 -21.67
CA GLU A 840 -7.06 -33.70 -21.79
C GLU A 840 -7.15 -34.32 -23.17
N VAL A 841 -5.99 -34.64 -23.77
CA VAL A 841 -5.93 -35.36 -25.04
C VAL A 841 -6.69 -36.68 -24.89
N ASP A 842 -7.60 -36.96 -25.81
CA ASP A 842 -8.30 -38.23 -25.80
C ASP A 842 -7.34 -39.35 -26.20
N ASN A 843 -7.16 -40.31 -25.29
CA ASN A 843 -6.22 -41.41 -25.51
C ASN A 843 -6.82 -42.63 -26.24
N SER A 844 -8.02 -42.49 -26.82
CA SER A 844 -8.61 -43.50 -27.70
C SER A 844 -7.68 -43.91 -28.85
N PRO A 845 -7.79 -45.09 -29.48
CA PRO A 845 -6.91 -45.50 -30.58
C PRO A 845 -6.77 -44.44 -31.69
N LEU A 846 -5.57 -44.32 -32.29
CA LEU A 846 -5.16 -43.23 -33.19
C LEU A 846 -6.15 -43.00 -34.36
N TYR A 847 -6.72 -44.08 -34.91
CA TYR A 847 -7.70 -44.02 -36.01
C TYR A 847 -9.02 -43.31 -35.64
N ARG A 848 -9.35 -43.19 -34.34
CA ARG A 848 -10.51 -42.43 -33.85
C ARG A 848 -10.19 -40.95 -33.57
N ARG A 849 -8.93 -40.54 -33.70
CA ARG A 849 -8.47 -39.17 -33.44
C ARG A 849 -8.33 -38.31 -34.70
N PHE A 850 -8.18 -38.90 -35.89
CA PHE A 850 -7.95 -38.16 -37.14
C PHE A 850 -9.21 -37.53 -37.74
N ASP A 851 -9.04 -36.38 -38.43
CA ASP A 851 -10.11 -35.77 -39.23
C ASP A 851 -10.31 -36.55 -40.54
N ASN A 852 -11.18 -37.54 -40.53
CA ASN A 852 -11.41 -38.32 -41.75
C ASN A 852 -12.02 -37.43 -42.86
N ALA A 853 -12.74 -36.34 -42.51
CA ALA A 853 -13.31 -35.43 -43.51
C ALA A 853 -12.24 -34.52 -44.15
N GLU A 854 -11.30 -33.97 -43.37
CA GLU A 854 -10.19 -33.17 -43.88
C GLU A 854 -9.12 -34.01 -44.61
N LEU A 855 -9.11 -35.33 -44.35
CA LEU A 855 -8.36 -36.32 -45.11
C LEU A 855 -9.11 -36.84 -46.36
N GLU A 856 -10.34 -36.39 -46.63
CA GLU A 856 -11.21 -36.84 -47.74
C GLU A 856 -11.58 -38.35 -47.70
N GLU A 857 -11.72 -38.93 -46.50
CA GLU A 857 -11.99 -40.36 -46.26
C GLU A 857 -13.43 -40.62 -45.71
N SER A 858 -14.05 -41.75 -46.08
CA SER A 858 -15.44 -42.09 -45.66
C SER A 858 -15.52 -42.95 -44.40
N GLU A 859 -16.48 -42.66 -43.51
CA GLU A 859 -16.69 -43.18 -42.14
C GLU A 859 -16.88 -44.73 -41.96
N THR A 860 -16.58 -45.61 -42.91
CA THR A 860 -17.06 -47.02 -42.83
C THR A 860 -16.09 -48.09 -42.30
N ALA A 861 -14.88 -47.78 -41.80
CA ALA A 861 -14.08 -48.75 -41.04
C ALA A 861 -12.93 -48.14 -40.22
N ASP A 862 -12.58 -48.80 -39.11
CA ASP A 862 -11.42 -48.60 -38.21
C ASP A 862 -10.08 -48.71 -38.95
N SER A 863 -9.81 -47.78 -39.87
CA SER A 863 -8.66 -47.82 -40.79
C SER A 863 -8.11 -46.42 -41.04
N LEU A 864 -6.79 -46.33 -41.17
CA LEU A 864 -6.05 -45.12 -41.54
C LEU A 864 -5.46 -45.29 -42.93
N PHE A 865 -5.71 -44.35 -43.85
CA PHE A 865 -5.00 -44.30 -45.12
C PHE A 865 -3.98 -43.15 -45.10
N PHE A 866 -2.82 -43.37 -45.70
CA PHE A 866 -1.77 -42.36 -45.77
C PHE A 866 -1.60 -41.95 -47.23
N VAL A 867 -1.64 -40.65 -47.54
CA VAL A 867 -1.39 -40.09 -48.87
C VAL A 867 -0.08 -39.33 -48.87
N GLU A 868 0.78 -39.63 -49.84
CA GLU A 868 2.05 -38.98 -50.05
C GLU A 868 1.88 -37.54 -50.56
N LYS A 869 2.72 -36.64 -50.06
CA LYS A 869 2.48 -35.19 -50.11
C LYS A 869 2.70 -34.56 -51.51
N ILE A 870 3.57 -35.10 -52.35
CA ILE A 870 3.99 -34.47 -53.62
C ILE A 870 3.15 -34.97 -54.79
N ARG A 871 2.84 -36.27 -54.86
CA ARG A 871 2.08 -36.91 -55.96
C ARG A 871 0.62 -37.15 -55.62
N LYS A 872 0.23 -37.00 -54.35
CA LYS A 872 -1.14 -37.27 -53.88
C LYS A 872 -1.53 -38.74 -54.09
N GLU A 873 -0.55 -39.65 -54.02
CA GLU A 873 -0.74 -41.10 -54.14
C GLU A 873 -0.85 -41.72 -52.73
N TYR A 874 -1.66 -42.76 -52.55
CA TYR A 874 -1.66 -43.49 -51.28
C TYR A 874 -0.29 -44.18 -51.07
N LEU A 875 0.26 -44.09 -49.85
CA LEU A 875 1.53 -44.69 -49.44
C LEU A 875 1.53 -46.23 -49.53
N MET A 876 0.36 -46.84 -49.71
CA MET A 876 0.17 -48.24 -50.09
C MET A 876 -0.43 -48.27 -51.49
N ASP A 877 0.41 -48.16 -52.52
CA ASP A 877 0.01 -48.30 -53.91
C ASP A 877 0.59 -49.59 -54.50
N GLU A 878 -0.11 -50.70 -54.30
CA GLU A 878 0.15 -51.99 -54.98
C GLU A 878 -0.08 -51.90 -56.51
N TRP A 879 -0.45 -50.73 -57.06
CA TRP A 879 -0.71 -50.50 -58.47
C TRP A 879 0.28 -49.54 -59.16
N ASN A 880 1.26 -49.00 -58.44
CA ASN A 880 2.36 -48.28 -59.08
C ASN A 880 3.26 -49.27 -59.85
N LYS A 881 3.11 -49.31 -61.18
CA LYS A 881 3.86 -50.23 -62.06
C LYS A 881 5.38 -50.11 -61.91
N ASN A 882 5.90 -48.98 -61.41
CA ASN A 882 7.33 -48.78 -61.18
C ASN A 882 7.84 -49.35 -59.83
N LEU A 883 6.95 -49.77 -58.93
CA LEU A 883 7.28 -50.33 -57.61
C LEU A 883 7.03 -51.86 -57.51
N THR A 884 6.57 -52.47 -58.60
CA THR A 884 6.34 -53.93 -58.75
C THR A 884 7.62 -54.70 -59.13
N ASP A 885 8.72 -54.51 -58.38
CA ASP A 885 9.92 -55.31 -58.59
C ASP A 885 9.85 -56.61 -57.76
N LYS A 886 10.07 -57.73 -58.45
CA LYS A 886 10.04 -59.11 -57.93
C LYS A 886 11.07 -59.40 -56.83
N LYS A 887 11.98 -58.45 -56.55
CA LYS A 887 13.08 -58.58 -55.58
C LYS A 887 12.94 -57.68 -54.35
N VAL A 888 11.88 -56.88 -54.24
CA VAL A 888 11.69 -56.00 -53.08
C VAL A 888 10.82 -56.69 -52.05
N ASP A 889 11.46 -57.07 -50.94
CA ASP A 889 10.82 -57.72 -49.78
C ASP A 889 10.34 -56.63 -48.83
N TYR A 890 9.04 -56.30 -48.88
CA TYR A 890 8.45 -55.32 -47.97
C TYR A 890 8.10 -56.02 -46.66
N ALA A 891 8.61 -55.50 -45.54
CA ALA A 891 8.33 -56.02 -44.21
C ALA A 891 6.82 -55.90 -43.91
N GLY A 892 6.10 -57.03 -43.96
CA GLY A 892 4.71 -57.15 -43.49
C GLY A 892 3.62 -57.31 -44.54
N ILE A 893 3.92 -57.54 -45.82
CA ILE A 893 2.90 -57.70 -46.88
C ILE A 893 2.84 -59.16 -47.36
N TRP A 894 1.62 -59.72 -47.46
CA TRP A 894 1.37 -61.07 -48.04
C TRP A 894 1.33 -61.03 -49.57
N ASN A 895 1.82 -62.10 -50.21
CA ASN A 895 2.04 -62.27 -51.65
C ASN A 895 0.96 -61.68 -52.60
N LYS A 896 1.44 -61.23 -53.77
CA LYS A 896 0.77 -60.72 -55.00
C LYS A 896 -0.65 -61.24 -55.33
N GLU A 897 -1.05 -62.41 -54.86
CA GLU A 897 -2.30 -63.09 -55.22
C GLU A 897 -3.47 -62.75 -54.28
N LYS A 898 -3.27 -61.91 -53.24
CA LYS A 898 -4.32 -61.54 -52.27
C LYS A 898 -4.86 -60.11 -52.38
N ALA A 899 -4.39 -59.33 -53.36
CA ALA A 899 -4.67 -57.90 -53.52
C ALA A 899 -5.89 -57.60 -54.43
N ASP A 900 -7.03 -58.26 -54.19
CA ASP A 900 -8.26 -58.07 -54.99
C ASP A 900 -9.28 -57.10 -54.33
N GLY A 901 -8.84 -56.27 -53.40
CA GLY A 901 -9.67 -55.26 -52.75
C GLY A 901 -8.82 -54.25 -52.00
N LYS A 902 -9.32 -53.01 -51.84
CA LYS A 902 -8.68 -51.91 -51.11
C LYS A 902 -8.18 -52.38 -49.73
N LEU A 903 -6.90 -52.73 -49.61
CA LEU A 903 -6.33 -53.13 -48.33
C LEU A 903 -6.00 -51.86 -47.54
N ALA A 904 -6.69 -51.67 -46.42
CA ALA A 904 -6.39 -50.62 -45.45
C ALA A 904 -5.36 -51.13 -44.43
N PHE A 905 -4.62 -50.22 -43.79
CA PHE A 905 -3.96 -50.55 -42.53
C PHE A 905 -5.06 -50.76 -41.48
N ILE A 906 -5.41 -52.01 -41.22
CA ILE A 906 -6.34 -52.39 -40.15
C ILE A 906 -5.53 -52.48 -38.87
N VAL A 907 -5.73 -51.53 -37.96
CA VAL A 907 -5.21 -51.63 -36.60
C VAL A 907 -6.25 -52.42 -35.81
N ASP A 908 -6.08 -53.74 -35.78
CA ASP A 908 -6.92 -54.64 -34.98
C ASP A 908 -6.65 -54.40 -33.49
N THR A 909 -7.68 -53.99 -32.74
CA THR A 909 -7.62 -53.91 -31.29
C THR A 909 -8.14 -55.23 -30.72
N ALA A 910 -7.23 -56.00 -30.11
CA ALA A 910 -7.58 -57.15 -29.26
C ALA A 910 -8.48 -56.75 -28.09
#